data_AF-A0A9Y4TTG7-F1
#
_entry.id   AF-A0A9Y4TTG7-F1
#
_cell.length_a   1.000
_cell.length_b   1.000
_cell.length_c   1.000
_cell.angle_alpha   90.00
_cell.angle_beta   90.00
_cell.angle_gamma   90.00
#
_symmetry.space_group_name_H-M   'P 1'
#
loop_
_entity.id
_entity.type
_entity.pdbx_description
1 polymer ?
#
loop_
_entity_poly.entity_id
_entity_poly.type
_entity_poly.pdbx_seq_one_letter_code
_entity_poly.pdbx_strand_id
1 'polypeptide(L)'
;MEDGKPVWAPHPADGFQLGTIVDIGADSLTIEPLKQKGKTFLAPINQVFPAEDDPNKHVEDNCSLMYLNEATLLNNVRVRYSKDKIYTFVANILIAVNPYYDIPKLYSPETIKQYRGRSLGTLPPHVYAIADKAYRDMKVLKMSQSIIVSGESGAGKTENTKFVLRYLTTSYGTGQDIDERIVEANPLLEAFGNAKTVRNNNSSRFGKFVEIHFNEKNAVVGGFVSHYLLEKSRICRQGPEERNYHIFYRLCAGAPEDIRQKFHLSSPDTFRYLNRGCTRFFATKDTDKNIMQNRKSPEVEGGCAIKNQSSQTLEHCAELLGLDQEDLRVSLTTRVMLTTAGGAKGTVIKVPLKVEQANNARDALAKAVYSRLFDHVVTRVNQCFPFDSSANFIGVLDIAGFEYFEHNSFEQFCINYCNEKLQQFFNERILKEEQELYQREGLGVNEVHYVDNQDCIDLVEAKLVGILDILDEENRLPQPSDQHFTDTVHNKHKDHFRLTVPRKSKLAVHRNVRDDEGFIIRHFAGAVCYETTKFVEKNNDALHMSLACLVSESKDRFIRELFENSNNSKDVKQKAGKLSFISVGNKFKTQLNILLEKLRSTGSSFIRCIKPNLKMVSHQFEGAQILSQLQCSGMVSVLDLMQGGFPSRAPFHELYNMYQSYMPPKLTRLDPRLFCKALFKALGLNENDYKFGLTRVFFRPGKFAEFDQIMKSDPDHLAELVKKVNKWLIHSRWKKVQWCALSVIKLKNKILYRAGACIKMQKTVRMWLCRKKHKPRIDGLVKVRHLQKRMDRFNEVVAGLKEGKKEMSKQVQELEAAINALIAKIK
;
A
#
# COMPACT_ATOMS: atom_id res chain seq x y z
N MET A 1 -31.44 -10.78 10.19
CA MET A 1 -32.37 -9.75 9.72
C MET A 1 -33.71 -10.09 10.35
N GLU A 2 -34.40 -9.11 10.95
CA GLU A 2 -35.72 -9.32 11.55
C GLU A 2 -36.80 -9.00 10.52
N ASP A 3 -37.94 -9.70 10.57
CA ASP A 3 -39.06 -9.49 9.65
C ASP A 3 -39.59 -8.05 9.71
N GLY A 4 -39.83 -7.46 8.53
CA GLY A 4 -40.38 -6.10 8.39
C GLY A 4 -39.38 -4.94 8.52
N LYS A 5 -38.10 -5.19 8.85
CA LYS A 5 -37.08 -4.13 8.88
C LYS A 5 -36.55 -3.78 7.49
N PRO A 6 -36.23 -2.50 7.22
CA PRO A 6 -35.65 -2.09 5.95
C PRO A 6 -34.26 -2.70 5.75
N VAL A 7 -33.95 -3.04 4.51
CA VAL A 7 -32.65 -3.53 4.06
C VAL A 7 -32.14 -2.71 2.89
N TRP A 8 -30.82 -2.63 2.76
CA TRP A 8 -30.16 -2.13 1.57
C TRP A 8 -30.02 -3.27 0.57
N ALA A 9 -30.49 -3.03 -0.66
CA ALA A 9 -30.41 -3.96 -1.77
C ALA A 9 -29.71 -3.30 -2.97
N PRO A 10 -29.02 -4.08 -3.81
CA PRO A 10 -28.19 -3.55 -4.89
C PRO A 10 -29.04 -2.80 -5.92
N HIS A 11 -28.51 -1.68 -6.43
CA HIS A 11 -29.14 -0.86 -7.45
C HIS A 11 -28.12 -0.35 -8.47
N PRO A 12 -28.34 -0.52 -9.80
CA PRO A 12 -27.32 -0.24 -10.82
C PRO A 12 -26.79 1.20 -10.87
N ALA A 13 -27.62 2.21 -10.57
CA ALA A 13 -27.22 3.62 -10.63
C ALA A 13 -26.81 4.17 -9.25
N ASP A 14 -27.69 4.03 -8.27
CA ASP A 14 -27.46 4.48 -6.88
C ASP A 14 -26.48 3.62 -6.06
N GLY A 15 -26.04 2.47 -6.56
CA GLY A 15 -25.26 1.47 -5.82
C GLY A 15 -26.13 0.62 -4.91
N PHE A 16 -26.84 1.26 -3.98
CA PHE A 16 -27.81 0.63 -3.07
C PHE A 16 -29.09 1.45 -2.96
N GLN A 17 -30.22 0.75 -2.79
CA GLN A 17 -31.52 1.31 -2.50
C GLN A 17 -32.16 0.61 -1.30
N LEU A 18 -33.08 1.29 -0.61
CA LEU A 18 -33.83 0.68 0.49
C LEU A 18 -34.99 -0.17 -0.04
N GLY A 19 -35.19 -1.32 0.60
CA GLY A 19 -36.30 -2.22 0.34
C GLY A 19 -36.69 -3.05 1.56
N THR A 20 -37.72 -3.85 1.42
CA THR A 20 -38.18 -4.84 2.40
C THR A 20 -38.10 -6.23 1.81
N ILE A 21 -37.72 -7.21 2.63
CA ILE A 21 -37.69 -8.62 2.23
C ILE A 21 -39.13 -9.14 2.18
N VAL A 22 -39.53 -9.70 1.05
CA VAL A 22 -40.87 -10.28 0.84
C VAL A 22 -40.82 -11.80 0.88
N ASP A 23 -39.74 -12.40 0.37
CA ASP A 23 -39.56 -13.86 0.32
C ASP A 23 -38.06 -14.22 0.41
N ILE A 24 -37.77 -15.41 0.96
CA ILE A 24 -36.41 -15.91 1.21
C ILE A 24 -36.22 -17.21 0.43
N GLY A 25 -35.45 -17.15 -0.65
CA GLY A 25 -35.00 -18.32 -1.40
C GLY A 25 -33.70 -18.93 -0.85
N ALA A 26 -33.21 -19.99 -1.48
CA ALA A 26 -32.00 -20.70 -1.04
C ALA A 26 -30.72 -19.83 -1.10
N ASP A 27 -30.51 -19.11 -2.20
CA ASP A 27 -29.31 -18.27 -2.44
C ASP A 27 -29.66 -16.79 -2.72
N SER A 28 -30.95 -16.45 -2.73
CA SER A 28 -31.44 -15.12 -3.12
C SER A 28 -32.65 -14.69 -2.29
N LEU A 29 -32.81 -13.38 -2.14
CA LEU A 29 -33.89 -12.72 -1.44
C LEU A 29 -34.75 -11.96 -2.45
N THR A 30 -36.07 -12.07 -2.32
CA THR A 30 -37.02 -11.26 -3.08
C THR A 30 -37.23 -9.95 -2.33
N ILE A 31 -36.80 -8.84 -2.93
CA ILE A 31 -36.83 -7.51 -2.32
C ILE A 31 -37.86 -6.64 -3.03
N GLU A 32 -38.67 -5.93 -2.24
CA GLU A 32 -39.54 -4.85 -2.70
C GLU A 32 -38.91 -3.49 -2.34
N PRO A 33 -38.53 -2.63 -3.32
CA PRO A 33 -37.99 -1.30 -3.03
C PRO A 33 -39.03 -0.37 -2.39
N LEU A 34 -38.62 0.38 -1.37
CA LEU A 34 -39.51 1.34 -0.68
C LEU A 34 -40.02 2.47 -1.60
N LYS A 35 -39.21 2.85 -2.61
CA LYS A 35 -39.57 3.89 -3.60
C LYS A 35 -40.47 3.39 -4.72
N GLN A 36 -40.52 2.07 -4.97
CA GLN A 36 -41.25 1.45 -6.08
C GLN A 36 -42.12 0.31 -5.58
N LYS A 37 -43.14 0.64 -4.77
CA LYS A 37 -44.09 -0.33 -4.25
C LYS A 37 -44.76 -1.13 -5.37
N GLY A 38 -44.85 -2.45 -5.20
CA GLY A 38 -45.43 -3.39 -6.16
C GLY A 38 -44.47 -3.96 -7.21
N LYS A 39 -43.20 -3.53 -7.24
CA LYS A 39 -42.17 -4.16 -8.09
C LYS A 39 -41.17 -4.92 -7.23
N THR A 40 -41.08 -6.23 -7.40
CA THR A 40 -40.08 -7.05 -6.72
C THR A 40 -38.93 -7.40 -7.65
N PHE A 41 -37.75 -7.60 -7.08
CA PHE A 41 -36.60 -8.14 -7.79
C PHE A 41 -35.82 -9.10 -6.89
N LEU A 42 -35.07 -10.02 -7.51
CA LEU A 42 -34.23 -10.98 -6.81
C LEU A 42 -32.84 -10.38 -6.58
N ALA A 43 -32.37 -10.44 -5.33
CA ALA A 43 -31.03 -10.01 -4.93
C ALA A 43 -30.29 -11.17 -4.25
N PRO A 44 -29.00 -11.42 -4.55
CA PRO A 44 -28.20 -12.41 -3.83
C PRO A 44 -28.11 -12.10 -2.33
N ILE A 45 -28.16 -13.12 -1.47
CA ILE A 45 -28.11 -12.94 0.00
C ILE A 45 -26.86 -12.15 0.43
N ASN A 46 -25.72 -12.37 -0.23
CA ASN A 46 -24.45 -11.70 0.07
C ASN A 46 -24.38 -10.23 -0.37
N GLN A 47 -25.40 -9.71 -1.07
CA GLN A 47 -25.48 -8.32 -1.53
C GLN A 47 -26.60 -7.53 -0.83
N VAL A 48 -27.29 -8.14 0.12
CA VAL A 48 -28.35 -7.50 0.90
C VAL A 48 -27.84 -7.22 2.30
N PHE A 49 -27.93 -5.96 2.73
CA PHE A 49 -27.37 -5.51 4.00
C PHE A 49 -28.45 -4.94 4.92
N PRO A 50 -28.33 -5.08 6.25
CA PRO A 50 -29.24 -4.42 7.17
C PRO A 50 -29.13 -2.88 7.06
N ALA A 51 -30.27 -2.20 7.09
CA ALA A 51 -30.36 -0.74 7.13
C ALA A 51 -30.67 -0.22 8.54
N GLU A 52 -30.32 1.04 8.81
CA GLU A 52 -30.74 1.74 10.03
C GLU A 52 -32.19 2.23 9.88
N ASP A 53 -32.88 2.41 11.02
CA ASP A 53 -34.27 2.88 11.04
C ASP A 53 -34.42 4.30 10.48
N ASP A 54 -33.43 5.18 10.71
CA ASP A 54 -33.38 6.53 10.13
C ASP A 54 -32.31 6.63 9.03
N PRO A 55 -32.70 6.64 7.74
CA PRO A 55 -31.76 6.72 6.63
C PRO A 55 -31.15 8.12 6.42
N ASN A 56 -31.69 9.17 7.07
CA ASN A 56 -31.19 10.54 6.98
C ASN A 56 -30.21 10.89 8.11
N LYS A 57 -30.04 9.99 9.09
CA LYS A 57 -29.02 10.10 10.11
C LYS A 57 -27.64 9.98 9.47
N HIS A 58 -26.72 10.84 9.91
CA HIS A 58 -25.32 10.78 9.50
C HIS A 58 -24.42 10.83 10.72
N VAL A 59 -23.23 10.25 10.60
CA VAL A 59 -22.19 10.26 11.63
C VAL A 59 -20.91 10.88 11.08
N GLU A 60 -20.09 11.42 11.98
CA GLU A 60 -18.80 12.01 11.61
C GLU A 60 -17.70 10.97 11.42
N ASP A 61 -17.73 9.91 12.23
CA ASP A 61 -16.91 8.72 12.08
C ASP A 61 -17.81 7.53 11.75
N ASN A 62 -17.57 6.90 10.60
CA ASN A 62 -18.32 5.73 10.16
C ASN A 62 -18.27 4.58 11.16
N CYS A 63 -17.22 4.49 11.98
CA CYS A 63 -17.15 3.47 13.02
C CYS A 63 -18.25 3.63 14.10
N SER A 64 -18.98 4.75 14.11
CA SER A 64 -20.14 5.00 14.98
C SER A 64 -21.49 4.55 14.39
N LEU A 65 -21.50 4.01 13.16
CA LEU A 65 -22.71 3.45 12.55
C LEU A 65 -23.17 2.19 13.29
N MET A 66 -24.48 1.96 13.35
CA MET A 66 -25.05 0.76 13.99
C MET A 66 -24.70 -0.51 13.20
N TYR A 67 -24.81 -0.42 11.87
CA TYR A 67 -24.40 -1.46 10.95
C TYR A 67 -23.24 -0.95 10.11
N LEU A 68 -22.07 -1.57 10.28
CA LEU A 68 -20.88 -1.29 9.48
C LEU A 68 -20.94 -2.18 8.23
N ASN A 69 -21.42 -1.64 7.12
CA ASN A 69 -21.42 -2.31 5.83
C ASN A 69 -21.21 -1.30 4.70
N GLU A 70 -20.96 -1.79 3.49
CA GLU A 70 -20.69 -0.93 2.33
C GLU A 70 -21.87 -0.03 1.95
N ALA A 71 -23.11 -0.47 2.17
CA ALA A 71 -24.30 0.31 1.87
C ALA A 71 -24.52 1.46 2.86
N THR A 72 -24.32 1.23 4.16
CA THR A 72 -24.41 2.28 5.19
C THR A 72 -23.27 3.27 5.09
N LEU A 73 -22.05 2.82 4.74
CA LEU A 73 -20.92 3.71 4.41
C LEU A 73 -21.29 4.65 3.25
N LEU A 74 -21.76 4.08 2.13
CA LEU A 74 -22.16 4.86 0.95
C LEU A 74 -23.27 5.85 1.29
N ASN A 75 -24.26 5.42 2.07
CA ASN A 75 -25.37 6.28 2.48
C ASN A 75 -24.91 7.42 3.41
N ASN A 76 -24.04 7.15 4.38
CA ASN A 76 -23.50 8.20 5.26
C ASN A 76 -22.73 9.26 4.43
N VAL A 77 -21.88 8.83 3.50
CA VAL A 77 -21.18 9.75 2.59
C VAL A 77 -22.16 10.54 1.73
N ARG A 78 -23.22 9.91 1.19
CA ARG A 78 -24.28 10.56 0.40
C ARG A 78 -24.99 11.65 1.18
N VAL A 79 -25.49 11.32 2.38
CA VAL A 79 -26.24 12.26 3.23
C VAL A 79 -25.35 13.42 3.65
N ARG A 80 -24.08 13.16 4.02
CA ARG A 80 -23.13 14.21 4.39
C ARG A 80 -22.80 15.12 3.21
N TYR A 81 -22.57 14.56 2.03
CA TYR A 81 -22.32 15.33 0.81
C TYR A 81 -23.49 16.26 0.47
N SER A 82 -24.74 15.80 0.64
CA SER A 82 -25.94 16.63 0.43
C SER A 82 -26.08 17.81 1.42
N LYS A 83 -25.36 17.76 2.55
CA LYS A 83 -25.31 18.82 3.57
C LYS A 83 -23.99 19.61 3.54
N ASP A 84 -23.26 19.55 2.42
CA ASP A 84 -21.95 20.19 2.22
C ASP A 84 -20.87 19.77 3.23
N LYS A 85 -21.02 18.60 3.84
CA LYS A 85 -20.03 17.98 4.75
C LYS A 85 -19.17 16.98 3.99
N ILE A 86 -18.14 17.47 3.32
CA ILE A 86 -17.31 16.68 2.40
C ILE A 86 -16.33 15.71 3.07
N TYR A 87 -16.03 15.91 4.34
CA TYR A 87 -15.06 15.13 5.11
C TYR A 87 -15.77 14.15 6.04
N THR A 88 -15.30 12.90 6.07
CA THR A 88 -15.83 11.84 6.95
C THR A 88 -14.70 10.95 7.45
N PHE A 89 -14.67 10.62 8.74
CA PHE A 89 -13.68 9.68 9.28
C PHE A 89 -14.11 8.23 9.07
N VAL A 90 -13.11 7.37 8.90
CA VAL A 90 -13.20 5.93 9.11
C VAL A 90 -12.02 5.58 10.02
N ALA A 91 -12.26 5.57 11.33
CA ALA A 91 -11.22 5.47 12.34
C ALA A 91 -10.11 6.54 12.17
N ASN A 92 -8.91 6.14 11.73
CA ASN A 92 -7.76 7.01 11.50
C ASN A 92 -7.59 7.47 10.04
N ILE A 93 -8.50 7.07 9.15
CA ILE A 93 -8.51 7.43 7.73
C ILE A 93 -9.54 8.53 7.48
N LEU A 94 -9.18 9.51 6.65
CA LEU A 94 -10.10 10.56 6.22
C LEU A 94 -10.60 10.30 4.79
N ILE A 95 -11.92 10.20 4.62
CA ILE A 95 -12.58 10.24 3.31
C ILE A 95 -12.88 11.70 2.97
N ALA A 96 -12.47 12.14 1.79
CA ALA A 96 -12.68 13.50 1.27
C ALA A 96 -13.40 13.43 -0.08
N VAL A 97 -14.63 13.92 -0.17
CA VAL A 97 -15.40 13.95 -1.41
C VAL A 97 -15.23 15.32 -2.09
N ASN A 98 -14.89 15.35 -3.37
CA ASN A 98 -14.68 16.64 -4.07
C ASN A 98 -16.01 17.42 -4.23
N PRO A 99 -16.16 18.63 -3.66
CA PRO A 99 -17.37 19.43 -3.84
C PRO A 99 -17.51 20.05 -5.24
N TYR A 100 -16.41 20.27 -5.97
CA TYR A 100 -16.33 21.08 -7.20
C TYR A 100 -16.68 22.58 -7.04
N TYR A 101 -16.76 23.08 -5.81
CA TYR A 101 -16.92 24.49 -5.50
C TYR A 101 -16.30 24.81 -4.14
N ASP A 102 -16.04 26.10 -3.87
CA ASP A 102 -15.45 26.54 -2.60
C ASP A 102 -16.51 26.61 -1.50
N ILE A 103 -16.29 25.85 -0.42
CA ILE A 103 -17.19 25.86 0.75
C ILE A 103 -16.79 27.03 1.66
N PRO A 104 -17.71 27.98 1.96
CA PRO A 104 -17.39 29.14 2.77
C PRO A 104 -16.87 28.78 4.16
N LYS A 105 -15.85 29.51 4.63
CA LYS A 105 -15.22 29.39 5.97
C LYS A 105 -14.51 28.06 6.27
N LEU A 106 -14.64 27.03 5.43
CA LEU A 106 -14.06 25.71 5.69
C LEU A 106 -12.52 25.77 5.83
N TYR A 107 -11.84 26.49 4.94
CA TYR A 107 -10.39 26.65 4.93
C TYR A 107 -9.92 28.02 5.43
N SER A 108 -10.70 28.65 6.31
CA SER A 108 -10.39 29.97 6.87
C SER A 108 -9.22 29.90 7.88
N PRO A 109 -8.47 31.01 8.07
CA PRO A 109 -7.45 31.10 9.12
C PRO A 109 -8.00 30.83 10.53
N GLU A 110 -9.27 31.19 10.78
CA GLU A 110 -9.96 30.89 12.04
C GLU A 110 -10.09 29.38 12.24
N THR A 111 -10.47 28.63 11.20
CA THR A 111 -10.57 27.17 11.25
C THR A 111 -9.21 26.54 11.54
N ILE A 112 -8.12 27.02 10.93
CA ILE A 112 -6.76 26.54 11.24
C ILE A 112 -6.47 26.65 12.74
N LYS A 113 -6.77 27.82 13.34
CA LYS A 113 -6.57 28.04 14.79
C LYS A 113 -7.44 27.12 15.65
N GLN A 114 -8.66 26.82 15.22
CA GLN A 114 -9.57 25.94 15.96
C GLN A 114 -9.06 24.50 16.08
N TYR A 115 -8.50 23.95 14.99
CA TYR A 115 -8.01 22.56 14.96
C TYR A 115 -6.67 22.36 15.66
N ARG A 116 -5.93 23.44 15.94
CA ARG A 116 -4.60 23.39 16.56
C ARG A 116 -4.62 22.71 17.94
N GLY A 117 -3.87 21.61 18.04
CA GLY A 117 -3.67 20.86 19.28
C GLY A 117 -4.90 20.08 19.75
N ARG A 118 -5.92 19.92 18.90
CA ARG A 118 -7.15 19.19 19.24
C ARG A 118 -6.99 17.70 18.93
N SER A 119 -7.47 16.86 19.84
CA SER A 119 -7.48 15.41 19.66
C SER A 119 -8.43 15.00 18.52
N LEU A 120 -8.07 13.94 17.80
CA LEU A 120 -8.91 13.40 16.73
C LEU A 120 -10.29 13.02 17.27
N GLY A 121 -11.36 13.38 16.57
CA GLY A 121 -12.75 13.09 16.96
C GLY A 121 -13.38 14.09 17.95
N THR A 122 -12.63 15.08 18.45
CA THR A 122 -13.21 16.16 19.28
C THR A 122 -13.87 17.25 18.45
N LEU A 123 -13.35 17.50 17.26
CA LEU A 123 -13.91 18.40 16.26
C LEU A 123 -14.40 17.59 15.06
N PRO A 124 -15.27 18.19 14.21
CA PRO A 124 -15.75 17.54 13.00
C PRO A 124 -14.61 17.05 12.09
N PRO A 125 -14.88 16.08 11.19
CA PRO A 125 -13.88 15.58 10.29
C PRO A 125 -13.34 16.66 9.38
N HIS A 126 -12.01 16.77 9.32
CA HIS A 126 -11.33 17.77 8.52
C HIS A 126 -9.90 17.34 8.19
N VAL A 127 -9.37 17.82 7.06
CA VAL A 127 -7.98 17.56 6.65
C VAL A 127 -6.95 18.09 7.66
N TYR A 128 -7.26 19.21 8.32
CA TYR A 128 -6.45 19.79 9.40
C TYR A 128 -6.33 18.88 10.62
N ALA A 129 -7.36 18.07 10.93
CA ALA A 129 -7.30 17.12 12.03
C ALA A 129 -6.26 16.02 11.78
N ILE A 130 -6.11 15.59 10.51
CA ILE A 130 -5.08 14.61 10.11
C ILE A 130 -3.69 15.23 10.16
N ALA A 131 -3.54 16.48 9.70
CA ALA A 131 -2.28 17.21 9.76
C ALA A 131 -1.81 17.45 11.22
N ASP A 132 -2.73 17.89 12.10
CA ASP A 132 -2.45 18.07 13.54
C ASP A 132 -2.09 16.75 14.24
N LYS A 133 -2.83 15.68 13.91
CA LYS A 133 -2.52 14.34 14.41
C LYS A 133 -1.12 13.90 14.00
N ALA A 134 -0.76 14.05 12.71
CA ALA A 134 0.57 13.69 12.24
C ALA A 134 1.66 14.48 12.97
N TYR A 135 1.47 15.78 13.19
CA TYR A 135 2.42 16.59 13.96
C TYR A 135 2.55 16.13 15.42
N ARG A 136 1.43 15.83 16.10
CA ARG A 136 1.45 15.32 17.48
C ARG A 136 2.12 13.94 17.56
N ASP A 137 1.80 13.04 16.64
CA ASP A 137 2.39 11.70 16.57
C ASP A 137 3.90 11.79 16.33
N MET A 138 4.36 12.68 15.45
CA MET A 138 5.79 12.94 15.24
C MET A 138 6.47 13.39 16.55
N LYS A 139 5.86 14.33 17.27
CA LYS A 139 6.41 14.88 18.52
C LYS A 139 6.49 13.84 19.63
N VAL A 140 5.46 13.00 19.76
CA VAL A 140 5.35 11.97 20.82
C VAL A 140 6.21 10.75 20.50
N LEU A 141 6.13 10.25 19.27
CA LEU A 141 6.84 9.04 18.85
C LEU A 141 8.31 9.30 18.49
N LYS A 142 8.72 10.56 18.36
CA LYS A 142 10.06 10.96 17.89
C LYS A 142 10.44 10.28 16.57
N MET A 143 9.46 10.17 15.68
CA MET A 143 9.56 9.49 14.41
C MET A 143 8.88 10.33 13.32
N SER A 144 9.54 10.47 12.17
CA SER A 144 8.96 11.14 11.00
C SER A 144 7.63 10.52 10.57
N GLN A 145 6.78 11.33 9.94
CA GLN A 145 5.43 10.94 9.53
C GLN A 145 5.23 11.16 8.03
N SER A 146 4.31 10.42 7.44
CA SER A 146 3.90 10.55 6.04
C SER A 146 2.39 10.58 5.94
N ILE A 147 1.86 11.57 5.25
CA ILE A 147 0.45 11.72 4.89
C ILE A 147 0.30 11.33 3.43
N ILE A 148 -0.43 10.25 3.17
CA ILE A 148 -0.60 9.69 1.83
C ILE A 148 -1.98 10.10 1.32
N VAL A 149 -1.99 10.94 0.28
CA VAL A 149 -3.20 11.41 -0.38
C VAL A 149 -3.42 10.59 -1.65
N SER A 150 -4.54 9.89 -1.72
CA SER A 150 -4.80 8.91 -2.77
C SER A 150 -6.26 8.97 -3.23
N GLY A 151 -6.55 8.43 -4.40
CA GLY A 151 -7.86 8.51 -5.04
C GLY A 151 -7.75 8.69 -6.55
N GLU A 152 -8.85 8.54 -7.27
CA GLU A 152 -8.88 8.64 -8.74
C GLU A 152 -8.45 10.03 -9.25
N SER A 153 -8.10 10.11 -10.53
CA SER A 153 -7.80 11.40 -11.18
C SER A 153 -9.01 12.34 -11.11
N GLY A 154 -8.78 13.59 -10.67
CA GLY A 154 -9.84 14.58 -10.46
C GLY A 154 -10.57 14.51 -9.11
N ALA A 155 -10.18 13.61 -8.19
CA ALA A 155 -10.81 13.47 -6.87
C ALA A 155 -10.43 14.57 -5.85
N GLY A 156 -9.52 15.49 -6.19
CA GLY A 156 -9.11 16.59 -5.29
C GLY A 156 -7.87 16.30 -4.42
N LYS A 157 -6.99 15.38 -4.84
CA LYS A 157 -5.74 15.04 -4.12
C LYS A 157 -4.85 16.27 -3.89
N THR A 158 -4.54 16.99 -4.98
CA THR A 158 -3.65 18.15 -4.96
C THR A 158 -4.14 19.28 -4.05
N GLU A 159 -5.45 19.51 -3.99
CA GLU A 159 -6.03 20.52 -3.09
C GLU A 159 -5.93 20.10 -1.62
N ASN A 160 -6.22 18.84 -1.30
CA ASN A 160 -5.99 18.33 0.06
C ASN A 160 -4.52 18.43 0.48
N THR A 161 -3.59 18.14 -0.43
CA THR A 161 -2.15 18.32 -0.20
C THR A 161 -1.81 19.78 0.12
N LYS A 162 -2.33 20.75 -0.64
CA LYS A 162 -2.15 22.19 -0.37
C LYS A 162 -2.68 22.57 1.01
N PHE A 163 -3.86 22.08 1.39
CA PHE A 163 -4.43 22.37 2.72
C PHE A 163 -3.63 21.77 3.87
N VAL A 164 -3.12 20.55 3.74
CA VAL A 164 -2.22 19.93 4.73
C VAL A 164 -0.96 20.77 4.93
N LEU A 165 -0.29 21.13 3.82
CA LEU A 165 0.95 21.91 3.86
C LEU A 165 0.70 23.27 4.51
N ARG A 166 -0.34 23.99 4.08
CA ARG A 166 -0.75 25.27 4.67
C ARG A 166 -1.00 25.17 6.17
N TYR A 167 -1.68 24.11 6.63
CA TYR A 167 -1.94 23.94 8.06
C TYR A 167 -0.64 23.79 8.87
N LEU A 168 0.28 22.94 8.42
CA LEU A 168 1.54 22.66 9.12
C LEU A 168 2.42 23.90 9.21
N THR A 169 2.55 24.63 8.10
CA THR A 169 3.38 25.82 8.03
C THR A 169 2.77 27.00 8.78
N THR A 170 1.46 27.27 8.65
CA THR A 170 0.81 28.35 9.39
C THR A 170 0.72 28.07 10.91
N SER A 171 0.55 26.80 11.32
CA SER A 171 0.36 26.47 12.75
C SER A 171 1.66 26.29 13.53
N TYR A 172 2.73 25.85 12.87
CA TYR A 172 4.00 25.49 13.53
C TYR A 172 5.24 26.14 12.87
N GLY A 173 5.03 27.02 11.89
CA GLY A 173 6.07 27.86 11.33
C GLY A 173 6.50 28.98 12.29
N THR A 174 7.73 29.42 12.15
CA THR A 174 8.36 30.51 12.92
C THR A 174 8.12 31.89 12.29
N GLY A 175 7.23 32.00 11.30
CA GLY A 175 7.01 33.23 10.53
C GLY A 175 7.97 33.44 9.36
N GLN A 176 8.71 32.39 8.95
CA GLN A 176 9.39 32.38 7.66
C GLN A 176 8.37 32.13 6.55
N ASP A 177 8.49 32.83 5.42
CA ASP A 177 7.66 32.74 4.19
C ASP A 177 7.74 31.34 3.49
N ILE A 178 8.03 30.28 4.23
CA ILE A 178 8.12 28.90 3.73
C ILE A 178 6.76 28.47 3.17
N ASP A 179 5.66 28.86 3.79
CA ASP A 179 4.31 28.58 3.29
C ASP A 179 4.05 29.24 1.95
N GLU A 180 4.35 30.53 1.84
CA GLU A 180 4.22 31.28 0.58
C GLU A 180 5.11 30.68 -0.50
N ARG A 181 6.38 30.38 -0.22
CA ARG A 181 7.30 29.76 -1.20
C ARG A 181 6.85 28.39 -1.66
N ILE A 182 6.33 27.54 -0.76
CA ILE A 182 5.81 26.21 -1.14
C ILE A 182 4.56 26.36 -2.01
N VAL A 183 3.68 27.31 -1.68
CA VAL A 183 2.47 27.58 -2.46
C VAL A 183 2.81 28.16 -3.83
N GLU A 184 3.76 29.10 -3.91
CA GLU A 184 4.24 29.74 -5.14
C GLU A 184 5.04 28.80 -6.05
N ALA A 185 5.73 27.82 -5.47
CA ALA A 185 6.42 26.78 -6.25
C ALA A 185 5.44 25.85 -6.97
N ASN A 186 4.22 25.66 -6.47
CA ASN A 186 3.24 24.74 -7.08
C ASN A 186 2.85 25.16 -8.51
N PRO A 187 2.45 26.40 -8.82
CA PRO A 187 2.17 26.83 -10.20
C PRO A 187 3.29 26.53 -11.20
N LEU A 188 4.55 26.62 -10.75
CA LEU A 188 5.72 26.28 -11.57
C LEU A 188 5.80 24.77 -11.82
N LEU A 189 5.69 23.95 -10.77
CA LEU A 189 5.67 22.50 -10.90
C LEU A 189 4.45 22.01 -11.72
N GLU A 190 3.30 22.64 -11.58
CA GLU A 190 2.10 22.36 -12.38
C GLU A 190 2.32 22.76 -13.86
N ALA A 191 3.04 23.84 -14.15
CA ALA A 191 3.35 24.22 -15.53
C ALA A 191 4.19 23.14 -16.24
N PHE A 192 5.22 22.63 -15.58
CA PHE A 192 6.16 21.67 -16.15
C PHE A 192 5.76 20.19 -15.96
N GLY A 193 4.88 19.88 -15.00
CA GLY A 193 4.56 18.51 -14.61
C GLY A 193 3.09 18.13 -14.72
N ASN A 194 2.17 19.08 -14.94
CA ASN A 194 0.77 18.78 -15.18
C ASN A 194 0.41 18.88 -16.67
N ALA A 195 -0.57 18.08 -17.06
CA ALA A 195 -1.14 18.07 -18.40
C ALA A 195 -2.64 17.78 -18.38
N LYS A 196 -3.32 18.11 -19.49
CA LYS A 196 -4.71 17.73 -19.70
C LYS A 196 -4.79 16.28 -20.18
N THR A 197 -5.61 15.49 -19.50
CA THR A 197 -6.08 14.16 -19.91
C THR A 197 -7.57 14.23 -20.27
N VAL A 198 -8.12 13.15 -20.81
CA VAL A 198 -9.57 13.03 -21.11
C VAL A 198 -10.41 13.26 -19.85
N ARG A 199 -9.92 12.81 -18.69
CA ARG A 199 -10.67 12.83 -17.42
C ARG A 199 -10.38 14.04 -16.54
N ASN A 200 -9.26 14.75 -16.71
CA ASN A 200 -8.88 15.87 -15.87
C ASN A 200 -8.09 16.91 -16.67
N ASN A 201 -8.50 18.18 -16.58
CA ASN A 201 -7.87 19.28 -17.29
C ASN A 201 -6.49 19.70 -16.72
N ASN A 202 -6.22 19.43 -15.43
CA ASN A 202 -4.95 19.74 -14.76
C ASN A 202 -4.49 18.51 -13.96
N SER A 203 -4.12 17.44 -14.67
CA SER A 203 -3.69 16.18 -14.06
C SER A 203 -2.18 16.19 -13.80
N SER A 204 -1.76 15.92 -12.57
CA SER A 204 -0.35 15.67 -12.27
C SER A 204 0.14 14.40 -12.95
N ARG A 205 1.21 14.52 -13.74
CA ARG A 205 1.85 13.41 -14.49
C ARG A 205 3.22 13.03 -13.92
N PHE A 206 3.42 13.35 -12.65
CA PHE A 206 4.55 12.95 -11.81
C PHE A 206 4.05 12.79 -10.37
N GLY A 207 4.73 11.96 -9.59
CA GLY A 207 4.54 11.87 -8.15
C GLY A 207 5.34 12.96 -7.43
N LYS A 208 4.69 13.67 -6.52
CA LYS A 208 5.29 14.72 -5.69
C LYS A 208 5.27 14.29 -4.24
N PHE A 209 6.43 14.24 -3.61
CA PHE A 209 6.57 14.03 -2.17
C PHE A 209 7.17 15.30 -1.56
N VAL A 210 6.34 16.04 -0.83
CA VAL A 210 6.74 17.30 -0.19
C VAL A 210 7.02 17.04 1.28
N GLU A 211 8.24 17.29 1.71
CA GLU A 211 8.69 17.10 3.09
C GLU A 211 8.77 18.44 3.79
N ILE A 212 8.12 18.54 4.95
CA ILE A 212 8.27 19.66 5.87
C ILE A 212 9.20 19.20 6.98
N HIS A 213 10.34 19.88 7.14
CA HIS A 213 11.36 19.53 8.11
C HIS A 213 11.17 20.29 9.42
N PHE A 214 11.39 19.58 10.54
CA PHE A 214 11.24 20.07 11.89
C PHE A 214 12.53 19.91 12.69
N ASN A 215 12.88 20.92 13.49
CA ASN A 215 14.00 20.83 14.43
C ASN A 215 13.61 20.08 15.72
N GLU A 216 14.56 19.94 16.66
CA GLU A 216 14.32 19.28 17.95
C GLU A 216 13.25 19.98 18.81
N LYS A 217 13.05 21.28 18.61
CA LYS A 217 11.99 22.08 19.25
C LYS A 217 10.62 21.87 18.57
N ASN A 218 10.54 21.07 17.52
CA ASN A 218 9.37 20.80 16.68
C ASN A 218 8.84 22.04 15.93
N ALA A 219 9.71 23.01 15.64
CA ALA A 219 9.38 24.13 14.76
C ALA A 219 9.75 23.79 13.32
N VAL A 220 8.97 24.29 12.35
CA VAL A 220 9.29 24.14 10.93
C VAL A 220 10.57 24.91 10.61
N VAL A 221 11.52 24.25 9.95
CA VAL A 221 12.83 24.82 9.58
C VAL A 221 13.13 24.81 8.09
N GLY A 222 12.33 24.09 7.29
CA GLY A 222 12.56 24.00 5.86
C GLY A 222 11.59 23.07 5.16
N GLY A 223 11.66 23.07 3.83
CA GLY A 223 10.89 22.20 2.95
C GLY A 223 11.80 21.52 1.94
N PHE A 224 11.44 20.31 1.52
CA PHE A 224 12.14 19.58 0.46
C PHE A 224 11.13 18.88 -0.45
N VAL A 225 11.21 19.11 -1.75
CA VAL A 225 10.34 18.48 -2.75
C VAL A 225 11.12 17.39 -3.47
N SER A 226 10.71 16.15 -3.26
CA SER A 226 11.12 15.02 -4.08
C SER A 226 10.09 14.82 -5.19
N HIS A 227 10.55 14.55 -6.40
CA HIS A 227 9.69 14.19 -7.52
C HIS A 227 10.03 12.77 -7.97
N TYR A 228 9.02 12.06 -8.48
CA TYR A 228 9.15 10.70 -8.98
C TYR A 228 8.29 10.54 -10.23
N LEU A 229 8.66 9.61 -11.12
CA LEU A 229 7.75 9.07 -12.14
C LEU A 229 7.18 10.11 -13.13
N LEU A 230 8.01 11.01 -13.67
CA LEU A 230 7.59 11.92 -14.76
C LEU A 230 7.24 11.12 -16.03
N GLU A 231 6.05 11.34 -16.59
CA GLU A 231 5.60 10.71 -17.83
C GLU A 231 6.34 11.28 -19.06
N LYS A 232 7.53 10.75 -19.35
CA LYS A 232 8.38 11.25 -20.44
C LYS A 232 7.80 11.06 -21.84
N SER A 233 7.03 10.00 -22.07
CA SER A 233 6.47 9.70 -23.38
C SER A 233 5.50 10.78 -23.87
N ARG A 234 4.80 11.45 -22.96
CA ARG A 234 3.90 12.58 -23.23
C ARG A 234 4.58 13.73 -23.97
N ILE A 235 5.90 13.88 -23.83
CA ILE A 235 6.67 14.94 -24.49
C ILE A 235 6.60 14.78 -26.01
N CYS A 236 6.64 13.55 -26.52
CA CYS A 236 6.71 13.29 -27.96
C CYS A 236 5.37 12.81 -28.55
N ARG A 237 4.49 12.24 -27.73
CA ARG A 237 3.21 11.65 -28.18
C ARG A 237 2.12 11.86 -27.14
N GLN A 238 0.92 12.24 -27.58
CA GLN A 238 -0.26 12.40 -26.73
C GLN A 238 -1.41 11.57 -27.31
N GLY A 239 -2.34 11.14 -26.46
CA GLY A 239 -3.59 10.52 -26.90
C GLY A 239 -4.53 11.54 -27.56
N PRO A 240 -5.57 11.07 -28.28
CA PRO A 240 -6.62 11.94 -28.81
C PRO A 240 -7.26 12.74 -27.65
N GLU A 241 -7.53 14.03 -27.89
CA GLU A 241 -8.06 14.99 -26.91
C GLU A 241 -7.18 15.30 -25.67
N GLU A 242 -6.03 14.64 -25.53
CA GLU A 242 -5.05 14.97 -24.50
C GLU A 242 -4.11 16.11 -24.93
N ARG A 243 -3.34 16.65 -23.98
CA ARG A 243 -2.31 17.66 -24.25
C ARG A 243 -0.93 17.23 -23.76
N ASN A 244 0.07 17.92 -24.27
CA ASN A 244 1.41 17.93 -23.68
C ASN A 244 1.41 18.76 -22.37
N TYR A 245 2.56 18.88 -21.70
CA TYR A 245 2.69 19.68 -20.48
C TYR A 245 2.28 21.15 -20.69
N HIS A 246 1.68 21.76 -19.68
CA HIS A 246 1.08 23.09 -19.79
C HIS A 246 2.07 24.18 -20.21
N ILE A 247 3.35 24.05 -19.84
CA ILE A 247 4.40 25.03 -20.15
C ILE A 247 4.52 25.32 -21.65
N PHE A 248 4.37 24.31 -22.51
CA PHE A 248 4.47 24.50 -23.96
C PHE A 248 3.37 25.43 -24.49
N TYR A 249 2.13 25.20 -24.05
CA TYR A 249 0.98 26.02 -24.47
C TYR A 249 1.00 27.40 -23.84
N ARG A 250 1.43 27.51 -22.57
CA ARG A 250 1.60 28.80 -21.87
C ARG A 250 2.65 29.66 -22.58
N LEU A 251 3.76 29.05 -23.02
CA LEU A 251 4.82 29.73 -23.75
C LEU A 251 4.34 30.19 -25.15
N CYS A 252 3.67 29.32 -25.92
CA CYS A 252 3.12 29.69 -27.24
C CYS A 252 2.06 30.80 -27.16
N ALA A 253 1.22 30.82 -26.12
CA ALA A 253 0.18 31.84 -25.97
C ALA A 253 0.72 33.16 -25.41
N GLY A 254 1.52 33.08 -24.34
CA GLY A 254 1.85 34.19 -23.45
C GLY A 254 3.21 34.85 -23.70
N ALA A 255 4.06 34.31 -24.58
CA ALA A 255 5.35 34.94 -24.86
C ALA A 255 5.17 36.34 -25.49
N PRO A 256 5.89 37.37 -24.99
CA PRO A 256 5.98 38.66 -25.66
C PRO A 256 6.76 38.54 -26.97
N GLU A 257 6.57 39.50 -27.89
CA GLU A 257 6.99 39.37 -29.30
C GLU A 257 8.51 39.29 -29.47
N ASP A 258 9.26 39.95 -28.59
CA ASP A 258 10.72 39.88 -28.49
C ASP A 258 11.21 38.46 -28.17
N ILE A 259 10.61 37.82 -27.16
CA ILE A 259 10.90 36.44 -26.75
C ILE A 259 10.46 35.47 -27.86
N ARG A 260 9.33 35.74 -28.49
CA ARG A 260 8.79 34.92 -29.58
C ARG A 260 9.73 34.88 -30.78
N GLN A 261 10.24 36.04 -31.20
CA GLN A 261 11.23 36.12 -32.27
C GLN A 261 12.54 35.44 -31.88
N LYS A 262 13.03 35.71 -30.66
CA LYS A 262 14.27 35.13 -30.13
C LYS A 262 14.26 33.60 -30.07
N PHE A 263 13.13 32.98 -29.73
CA PHE A 263 12.99 31.53 -29.62
C PHE A 263 12.28 30.87 -30.81
N HIS A 264 12.07 31.62 -31.90
CA HIS A 264 11.39 31.15 -33.11
C HIS A 264 10.03 30.47 -32.83
N LEU A 265 9.27 31.01 -31.87
CA LEU A 265 8.00 30.45 -31.42
C LEU A 265 6.87 30.73 -32.43
N SER A 266 6.06 29.72 -32.72
CA SER A 266 4.91 29.79 -33.63
C SER A 266 3.66 29.13 -33.02
N SER A 267 2.57 29.00 -33.79
CA SER A 267 1.34 28.35 -33.33
C SER A 267 1.62 26.91 -32.86
N PRO A 268 0.96 26.38 -31.82
CA PRO A 268 1.12 24.98 -31.41
C PRO A 268 0.99 23.96 -32.55
N ASP A 269 0.20 24.26 -33.59
CA ASP A 269 -0.04 23.38 -34.73
C ASP A 269 1.21 23.12 -35.59
N THR A 270 2.18 24.04 -35.59
CA THR A 270 3.44 23.89 -36.34
C THR A 270 4.39 22.89 -35.69
N PHE A 271 4.26 22.67 -34.38
CA PHE A 271 5.12 21.80 -33.61
C PHE A 271 4.56 20.37 -33.59
N ARG A 272 5.31 19.43 -34.19
CA ARG A 272 4.96 18.00 -34.23
C ARG A 272 4.67 17.37 -32.87
N TYR A 273 5.27 17.89 -31.79
CA TYR A 273 5.07 17.39 -30.43
C TYR A 273 3.84 17.99 -29.72
N LEU A 274 3.14 18.94 -30.34
CA LEU A 274 1.93 19.57 -29.81
C LEU A 274 0.69 19.30 -30.67
N ASN A 275 0.88 19.09 -31.98
CA ASN A 275 -0.19 18.95 -32.96
C ASN A 275 -0.81 17.53 -33.08
N ARG A 276 -0.42 16.60 -32.20
CA ARG A 276 -0.96 15.23 -32.16
C ARG A 276 -2.16 15.08 -31.22
N GLY A 277 -2.38 16.06 -30.34
CA GLY A 277 -3.49 16.11 -29.38
C GLY A 277 -4.33 17.37 -29.54
N CYS A 278 -4.85 17.93 -28.45
CA CYS A 278 -5.62 19.18 -28.46
C CYS A 278 -4.70 20.41 -28.48
N THR A 279 -4.82 21.28 -29.50
CA THR A 279 -3.97 22.49 -29.65
C THR A 279 -4.56 23.76 -29.05
N ARG A 280 -5.86 23.78 -28.72
CA ARG A 280 -6.54 24.95 -28.12
C ARG A 280 -5.91 25.35 -26.77
N PHE A 281 -5.83 26.65 -26.48
CA PHE A 281 -5.30 27.14 -25.20
C PHE A 281 -6.26 26.90 -24.02
N PHE A 282 -5.77 27.09 -22.80
CA PHE A 282 -6.61 27.15 -21.60
C PHE A 282 -6.90 28.64 -21.33
N ALA A 283 -8.13 29.08 -21.59
CA ALA A 283 -8.54 30.47 -21.39
C ALA A 283 -9.98 30.53 -20.85
N THR A 284 -10.21 31.34 -19.83
CA THR A 284 -11.56 31.79 -19.44
C THR A 284 -12.10 32.76 -20.50
N LYS A 285 -13.43 32.98 -20.54
CA LYS A 285 -14.09 33.90 -21.51
C LYS A 285 -13.46 35.30 -21.54
N ASP A 286 -12.83 35.73 -20.46
CA ASP A 286 -12.16 37.03 -20.36
C ASP A 286 -10.69 36.97 -20.82
N THR A 287 -9.93 35.93 -20.47
CA THR A 287 -8.55 35.77 -20.95
C THR A 287 -8.45 35.40 -22.44
N ASP A 288 -9.48 34.76 -23.01
CA ASP A 288 -9.51 34.39 -24.42
C ASP A 288 -9.62 35.62 -25.35
N LYS A 289 -10.09 36.76 -24.83
CA LYS A 289 -10.13 38.05 -25.53
C LYS A 289 -8.75 38.70 -25.66
N ASN A 290 -7.80 38.34 -24.78
CA ASN A 290 -6.44 38.89 -24.78
C ASN A 290 -5.47 38.12 -25.68
N ILE A 291 -5.89 36.95 -26.20
CA ILE A 291 -5.09 36.15 -27.14
C ILE A 291 -5.37 36.67 -28.56
N MET A 292 -4.36 37.28 -29.19
CA MET A 292 -4.46 37.79 -30.56
C MET A 292 -4.91 36.68 -31.54
N GLN A 293 -5.74 37.04 -32.52
CA GLN A 293 -6.40 36.10 -33.45
C GLN A 293 -5.39 35.28 -34.28
N ASN A 294 -4.24 35.86 -34.61
CA ASN A 294 -3.11 35.20 -35.31
C ASN A 294 -2.36 34.16 -34.45
N ARG A 295 -2.70 34.04 -33.16
CA ARG A 295 -2.13 33.05 -32.23
C ARG A 295 -3.06 31.84 -32.05
N LYS A 296 -4.32 31.90 -32.50
CA LYS A 296 -5.32 30.83 -32.35
C LYS A 296 -5.22 29.82 -33.51
N SER A 297 -5.39 28.54 -33.20
CA SER A 297 -5.44 27.46 -34.21
C SER A 297 -6.67 27.60 -35.12
N PRO A 298 -6.52 27.62 -36.46
CA PRO A 298 -7.64 27.50 -37.39
C PRO A 298 -8.22 26.07 -37.39
N GLU A 299 -9.52 25.92 -37.70
CA GLU A 299 -10.15 24.60 -37.94
C GLU A 299 -9.77 24.10 -39.33
N VAL A 300 -8.81 23.17 -39.46
CA VAL A 300 -8.55 22.51 -40.75
C VAL A 300 -8.06 21.06 -40.61
N GLU A 301 -8.60 20.25 -41.52
CA GLU A 301 -8.31 18.86 -41.87
C GLU A 301 -6.82 18.55 -42.12
N GLY A 302 -6.45 17.31 -41.76
CA GLY A 302 -5.07 16.83 -41.73
C GLY A 302 -4.45 16.57 -43.11
N GLY A 303 -3.17 16.91 -43.22
CA GLY A 303 -2.29 16.46 -44.30
C GLY A 303 -0.82 16.55 -43.89
N CYS A 304 -0.07 15.45 -44.01
CA CYS A 304 1.39 15.41 -43.76
C CYS A 304 2.17 15.43 -45.08
N ALA A 305 3.25 16.20 -45.14
CA ALA A 305 4.33 16.02 -46.11
C ALA A 305 5.70 16.20 -45.44
N ILE A 306 6.70 15.40 -45.84
CA ILE A 306 8.12 15.60 -45.49
C ILE A 306 8.94 15.53 -46.77
N LYS A 307 9.73 16.59 -47.07
CA LYS A 307 11.11 16.56 -47.62
C LYS A 307 11.64 17.99 -47.93
N ASN A 308 12.96 18.15 -47.90
CA ASN A 308 13.83 19.31 -48.21
C ASN A 308 13.69 20.63 -47.40
N GLN A 309 12.66 20.83 -46.58
CA GLN A 309 12.45 22.08 -45.82
C GLN A 309 13.03 22.10 -44.38
N SER A 310 13.66 21.03 -43.90
CA SER A 310 14.09 20.91 -42.49
C SER A 310 15.46 21.51 -42.15
N SER A 311 16.16 22.11 -43.12
CA SER A 311 17.48 22.73 -42.89
C SER A 311 17.39 23.90 -41.89
N GLN A 312 16.41 24.77 -42.08
CA GLN A 312 16.17 25.93 -41.22
C GLN A 312 15.74 25.51 -39.80
N THR A 313 14.92 24.45 -39.68
CA THR A 313 14.54 23.91 -38.37
C THR A 313 15.71 23.27 -37.62
N LEU A 314 16.67 22.69 -38.34
CA LEU A 314 17.88 22.12 -37.74
C LEU A 314 18.83 23.23 -37.27
N GLU A 315 18.96 24.30 -38.06
CA GLU A 315 19.72 25.50 -37.71
C GLU A 315 19.19 26.15 -36.43
N HIS A 316 17.89 26.45 -36.36
CA HIS A 316 17.28 27.00 -35.16
C HIS A 316 17.46 26.08 -33.94
N CYS A 317 17.31 24.75 -34.11
CA CYS A 317 17.54 23.80 -33.02
C CYS A 317 19.01 23.79 -32.54
N ALA A 318 19.97 23.83 -33.47
CA ALA A 318 21.40 23.85 -33.16
C ALA A 318 21.77 25.13 -32.42
N GLU A 319 21.25 26.28 -32.85
CA GLU A 319 21.44 27.58 -32.19
C GLU A 319 20.91 27.56 -30.74
N LEU A 320 19.66 27.13 -30.54
CA LEU A 320 19.05 27.09 -29.21
C LEU A 320 19.71 26.10 -28.24
N LEU A 321 20.28 25.00 -28.76
CA LEU A 321 21.02 24.03 -27.97
C LEU A 321 22.51 24.41 -27.81
N GLY A 322 22.98 25.46 -28.48
CA GLY A 322 24.40 25.85 -28.49
C GLY A 322 25.32 24.83 -29.16
N LEU A 323 24.82 24.09 -30.16
CA LEU A 323 25.53 23.01 -30.86
C LEU A 323 25.89 23.43 -32.29
N ASP A 324 26.88 22.73 -32.86
CA ASP A 324 27.16 22.84 -34.29
C ASP A 324 26.10 22.08 -35.11
N GLN A 325 25.63 22.70 -36.20
CA GLN A 325 24.56 22.15 -37.05
C GLN A 325 24.97 20.82 -37.71
N GLU A 326 26.22 20.72 -38.15
CA GLU A 326 26.72 19.53 -38.84
C GLU A 326 26.97 18.39 -37.86
N ASP A 327 27.50 18.69 -36.68
CA ASP A 327 27.69 17.67 -35.64
C ASP A 327 26.35 17.13 -35.12
N LEU A 328 25.33 17.99 -34.98
CA LEU A 328 23.97 17.57 -34.62
C LEU A 328 23.35 16.70 -35.71
N ARG A 329 23.52 17.07 -36.99
CA ARG A 329 23.05 16.29 -38.14
C ARG A 329 23.65 14.89 -38.15
N VAL A 330 24.97 14.81 -38.03
CA VAL A 330 25.71 13.55 -38.05
C VAL A 330 25.35 12.69 -36.85
N SER A 331 25.21 13.29 -35.65
CA SER A 331 24.90 12.53 -34.43
C SER A 331 23.47 11.99 -34.40
N LEU A 332 22.51 12.66 -35.05
CA LEU A 332 21.13 12.17 -35.17
C LEU A 332 20.97 11.07 -36.22
N THR A 333 21.85 11.03 -37.21
CA THR A 333 21.75 10.12 -38.37
C THR A 333 22.75 8.97 -38.31
N THR A 334 23.77 9.04 -37.47
CA THR A 334 24.81 8.02 -37.36
C THR A 334 25.04 7.63 -35.91
N ARG A 335 25.35 6.35 -35.69
CA ARG A 335 25.88 5.85 -34.42
C ARG A 335 27.38 5.64 -34.51
N VAL A 336 28.08 5.96 -33.43
CA VAL A 336 29.52 5.76 -33.30
C VAL A 336 29.77 4.39 -32.64
N MET A 337 30.51 3.50 -33.31
CA MET A 337 30.90 2.18 -32.80
C MET A 337 32.42 2.02 -32.80
N LEU A 338 32.97 1.40 -31.75
CA LEU A 338 34.35 0.92 -31.73
C LEU A 338 34.40 -0.51 -32.27
N THR A 339 35.31 -0.77 -33.21
CA THR A 339 35.51 -2.11 -33.77
C THR A 339 36.18 -3.04 -32.76
N THR A 340 35.52 -4.17 -32.47
CA THR A 340 36.07 -5.25 -31.62
C THR A 340 36.75 -6.37 -32.40
N ALA A 341 36.52 -6.50 -33.71
CA ALA A 341 37.20 -7.44 -34.60
C ALA A 341 37.18 -6.96 -36.07
N GLY A 342 38.26 -7.21 -36.82
CA GLY A 342 38.32 -6.99 -38.28
C GLY A 342 38.97 -5.69 -38.77
N GLY A 343 39.68 -4.95 -37.91
CA GLY A 343 40.49 -3.78 -38.24
C GLY A 343 41.39 -3.42 -37.06
N ALA A 344 42.23 -2.37 -37.17
CA ALA A 344 43.03 -1.89 -36.04
C ALA A 344 42.10 -1.64 -34.83
N LYS A 345 42.26 -2.44 -33.76
CA LYS A 345 41.41 -2.40 -32.55
C LYS A 345 41.32 -0.96 -32.04
N GLY A 346 40.10 -0.47 -31.85
CA GLY A 346 39.85 0.91 -31.38
C GLY A 346 39.56 1.95 -32.46
N THR A 347 39.42 1.54 -33.73
CA THR A 347 38.96 2.46 -34.79
C THR A 347 37.49 2.82 -34.60
N VAL A 348 37.20 4.12 -34.62
CA VAL A 348 35.87 4.71 -34.46
C VAL A 348 35.16 4.71 -35.81
N ILE A 349 34.10 3.91 -35.98
CA ILE A 349 33.30 3.87 -37.22
C ILE A 349 31.95 4.53 -36.99
N LYS A 350 31.55 5.41 -37.91
CA LYS A 350 30.20 6.01 -37.97
C LYS A 350 29.31 5.11 -38.84
N VAL A 351 28.30 4.50 -38.24
CA VAL A 351 27.34 3.63 -38.93
C VAL A 351 26.02 4.39 -39.08
N PRO A 352 25.47 4.54 -40.29
CA PRO A 352 24.17 5.19 -40.50
C PRO A 352 23.03 4.47 -39.77
N LEU A 353 22.13 5.25 -39.16
CA LEU A 353 20.92 4.77 -38.52
C LEU A 353 19.79 4.61 -39.56
N LYS A 354 18.91 3.64 -39.33
CA LYS A 354 17.65 3.54 -40.08
C LYS A 354 16.74 4.72 -39.73
N VAL A 355 15.77 5.03 -40.61
CA VAL A 355 14.82 6.15 -40.42
C VAL A 355 14.10 6.08 -39.06
N GLU A 356 13.63 4.90 -38.67
CA GLU A 356 12.97 4.71 -37.37
C GLU A 356 13.93 4.94 -36.19
N GLN A 357 15.16 4.45 -36.29
CA GLN A 357 16.18 4.63 -35.26
C GLN A 357 16.57 6.11 -35.11
N ALA A 358 16.67 6.86 -36.21
CA ALA A 358 16.93 8.30 -36.18
C ALA A 358 15.76 9.08 -35.56
N ASN A 359 14.51 8.71 -35.86
CA ASN A 359 13.34 9.29 -35.21
C ASN A 359 13.32 9.01 -33.70
N ASN A 360 13.63 7.77 -33.29
CA ASN A 360 13.69 7.39 -31.89
C ASN A 360 14.82 8.11 -31.15
N ALA A 361 15.97 8.31 -31.81
CA ALA A 361 17.09 9.08 -31.25
C ALA A 361 16.73 10.56 -31.02
N ARG A 362 16.01 11.19 -31.97
CA ARG A 362 15.47 12.54 -31.81
C ARG A 362 14.49 12.62 -30.64
N ASP A 363 13.53 11.71 -30.59
CA ASP A 363 12.51 11.67 -29.53
C ASP A 363 13.16 11.42 -28.16
N ALA A 364 14.16 10.52 -28.08
CA ALA A 364 14.93 10.26 -26.86
C ALA A 364 15.71 11.49 -26.39
N LEU A 365 16.33 12.25 -27.30
CA LEU A 365 17.01 13.49 -26.97
C LEU A 365 16.03 14.53 -26.37
N ALA A 366 14.88 14.72 -27.01
CA ALA A 366 13.85 15.64 -26.50
C ALA A 366 13.34 15.26 -25.11
N LYS A 367 13.08 13.95 -24.88
CA LYS A 367 12.69 13.42 -23.57
C LYS A 367 13.79 13.63 -22.51
N ALA A 368 15.05 13.40 -22.88
CA ALA A 368 16.18 13.57 -21.97
C ALA A 368 16.35 15.03 -21.55
N VAL A 369 16.35 15.97 -22.51
CA VAL A 369 16.48 17.41 -22.22
C VAL A 369 15.37 17.89 -21.29
N TYR A 370 14.10 17.56 -21.59
CA TYR A 370 12.98 17.99 -20.75
C TYR A 370 13.00 17.35 -19.35
N SER A 371 13.34 16.06 -19.26
CA SER A 371 13.49 15.37 -17.97
C SER A 371 14.55 16.05 -17.10
N ARG A 372 15.72 16.36 -17.67
CA ARG A 372 16.80 17.06 -16.94
C ARG A 372 16.43 18.49 -16.59
N LEU A 373 15.69 19.17 -17.45
CA LEU A 373 15.15 20.50 -17.16
C LEU A 373 14.18 20.44 -15.98
N PHE A 374 13.29 19.45 -15.94
CA PHE A 374 12.38 19.25 -14.81
C PHE A 374 13.14 18.96 -13.51
N ASP A 375 14.15 18.08 -13.56
CA ASP A 375 15.04 17.81 -12.41
C ASP A 375 15.72 19.09 -11.91
N HIS A 376 16.20 19.93 -12.84
CA HIS A 376 16.82 21.22 -12.52
C HIS A 376 15.82 22.20 -11.91
N VAL A 377 14.61 22.30 -12.44
CA VAL A 377 13.54 23.16 -11.88
C VAL A 377 13.23 22.73 -10.45
N VAL A 378 13.07 21.44 -10.19
CA VAL A 378 12.83 20.91 -8.83
C VAL A 378 14.03 21.20 -7.91
N THR A 379 15.26 21.05 -8.42
CA THR A 379 16.48 21.37 -7.66
C THR A 379 16.55 22.85 -7.30
N ARG A 380 16.21 23.74 -8.23
CA ARG A 380 16.13 25.19 -8.00
C ARG A 380 15.06 25.55 -6.97
N VAL A 381 13.87 24.96 -7.09
CA VAL A 381 12.81 25.09 -6.08
C VAL A 381 13.32 24.67 -4.70
N ASN A 382 14.06 23.56 -4.62
CA ASN A 382 14.64 23.11 -3.35
C ASN A 382 15.71 24.04 -2.80
N GLN A 383 16.52 24.69 -3.65
CA GLN A 383 17.50 25.71 -3.23
C GLN A 383 16.82 26.99 -2.72
N CYS A 384 15.58 27.27 -3.11
CA CYS A 384 14.81 28.38 -2.59
C CYS A 384 14.26 28.14 -1.18
N PHE A 385 14.28 26.89 -0.68
CA PHE A 385 13.92 26.59 0.69
C PHE A 385 15.15 26.72 1.60
N PRO A 386 15.09 27.54 2.67
CA PRO A 386 16.10 27.49 3.71
C PRO A 386 16.12 26.08 4.31
N PHE A 387 17.31 25.54 4.56
CA PHE A 387 17.46 24.24 5.22
C PHE A 387 18.43 24.36 6.40
N ASP A 388 17.87 24.46 7.60
CA ASP A 388 18.61 24.29 8.84
C ASP A 388 18.61 22.82 9.29
N SER A 389 19.22 22.52 10.43
CA SER A 389 19.29 21.16 10.97
C SER A 389 17.89 20.52 11.14
N SER A 390 17.66 19.43 10.42
CA SER A 390 16.44 18.64 10.48
C SER A 390 16.57 17.50 11.48
N ALA A 391 15.63 17.40 12.43
CA ALA A 391 15.50 16.26 13.34
C ALA A 391 14.48 15.23 12.82
N ASN A 392 13.29 15.70 12.44
CA ASN A 392 12.20 14.87 11.91
C ASN A 392 11.54 15.58 10.73
N PHE A 393 10.76 14.86 9.92
CA PHE A 393 9.96 15.45 8.85
C PHE A 393 8.52 14.93 8.84
N ILE A 394 7.62 15.71 8.26
CA ILE A 394 6.30 15.26 7.85
C ILE A 394 6.23 15.35 6.33
N GLY A 395 6.16 14.19 5.67
CA GLY A 395 6.04 14.07 4.23
C GLY A 395 4.58 14.04 3.79
N VAL A 396 4.24 14.72 2.69
CA VAL A 396 2.93 14.64 2.05
C VAL A 396 3.11 14.08 0.65
N LEU A 397 2.55 12.91 0.40
CA LEU A 397 2.63 12.22 -0.88
C LEU A 397 1.38 12.52 -1.72
N ASP A 398 1.59 13.16 -2.87
CA ASP A 398 0.60 13.37 -3.92
C ASP A 398 1.07 12.65 -5.18
N ILE A 399 0.36 11.58 -5.56
CA ILE A 399 0.68 10.76 -6.74
C ILE A 399 -0.51 10.71 -7.68
N ALA A 400 -0.24 10.42 -8.96
CA ALA A 400 -1.30 10.18 -9.94
C ALA A 400 -2.23 9.06 -9.47
N GLY A 401 -3.54 9.32 -9.54
CA GLY A 401 -4.54 8.33 -9.14
C GLY A 401 -4.59 7.14 -10.09
N PHE A 402 -5.27 6.07 -9.70
CA PHE A 402 -5.57 4.96 -10.61
C PHE A 402 -6.29 5.49 -11.86
N GLU A 403 -5.84 5.06 -13.05
CA GLU A 403 -6.35 5.52 -14.33
C GLU A 403 -6.93 4.36 -15.13
N TYR A 404 -8.13 4.58 -15.66
CA TYR A 404 -8.80 3.64 -16.55
C TYR A 404 -9.44 4.42 -17.69
N PHE A 405 -8.97 4.21 -18.91
CA PHE A 405 -9.54 4.77 -20.14
C PHE A 405 -10.06 3.64 -21.03
N GLU A 406 -10.74 4.00 -22.11
CA GLU A 406 -11.15 3.02 -23.14
C GLU A 406 -9.93 2.34 -23.77
N HIS A 407 -8.88 3.11 -24.00
CA HIS A 407 -7.60 2.66 -24.54
C HIS A 407 -6.48 3.00 -23.55
N ASN A 408 -5.87 1.99 -22.91
CA ASN A 408 -4.80 2.18 -21.93
C ASN A 408 -3.46 1.75 -22.52
N SER A 409 -2.42 2.57 -22.33
CA SER A 409 -1.08 2.28 -22.85
C SER A 409 -0.06 2.07 -21.72
N PHE A 410 1.23 2.02 -22.07
CA PHE A 410 2.33 1.70 -21.15
C PHE A 410 2.39 2.64 -19.95
N GLU A 411 2.03 3.91 -20.13
CA GLU A 411 2.03 4.92 -19.09
C GLU A 411 0.98 4.63 -18.02
N GLN A 412 -0.25 4.31 -18.44
CA GLN A 412 -1.31 3.87 -17.53
C GLN A 412 -0.92 2.58 -16.82
N PHE A 413 -0.27 1.65 -17.53
CA PHE A 413 0.24 0.42 -16.93
C PHE A 413 1.22 0.71 -15.77
N CYS A 414 2.18 1.61 -15.96
CA CYS A 414 3.10 2.05 -14.89
C CYS A 414 2.37 2.77 -13.75
N ILE A 415 1.44 3.68 -14.04
CA ILE A 415 0.65 4.41 -13.03
C ILE A 415 -0.19 3.45 -12.18
N ASN A 416 -0.87 2.51 -12.81
CA ASN A 416 -1.70 1.52 -12.13
C ASN A 416 -0.86 0.53 -11.34
N TYR A 417 0.31 0.13 -11.84
CA TYR A 417 1.30 -0.62 -11.07
C TYR A 417 1.76 0.12 -9.79
N CYS A 418 2.02 1.43 -9.89
CA CYS A 418 2.35 2.25 -8.71
C CYS A 418 1.19 2.30 -7.70
N ASN A 419 -0.04 2.46 -8.17
CA ASN A 419 -1.23 2.44 -7.30
C ASN A 419 -1.44 1.06 -6.65
N GLU A 420 -1.18 -0.04 -7.37
CA GLU A 420 -1.23 -1.41 -6.84
C GLU A 420 -0.25 -1.60 -5.67
N LYS A 421 0.98 -1.13 -5.83
CA LYS A 421 2.02 -1.13 -4.78
C LYS A 421 1.65 -0.28 -3.56
N LEU A 422 1.07 0.91 -3.78
CA LEU A 422 0.63 1.77 -2.68
C LEU A 422 -0.60 1.21 -1.96
N GLN A 423 -1.48 0.51 -2.68
CA GLN A 423 -2.59 -0.20 -2.08
C GLN A 423 -2.11 -1.40 -1.24
N GLN A 424 -1.09 -2.12 -1.70
CA GLN A 424 -0.43 -3.15 -0.89
C GLN A 424 0.16 -2.55 0.39
N PHE A 425 0.90 -1.46 0.29
CA PHE A 425 1.45 -0.76 1.45
C PHE A 425 0.35 -0.35 2.45
N PHE A 426 -0.80 0.12 1.94
CA PHE A 426 -1.95 0.42 2.78
C PHE A 426 -2.50 -0.83 3.49
N ASN A 427 -2.69 -1.93 2.77
CA ASN A 427 -3.17 -3.20 3.36
C ASN A 427 -2.19 -3.72 4.43
N GLU A 428 -0.89 -3.67 4.15
CA GLU A 428 0.17 -4.04 5.11
C GLU A 428 0.09 -3.17 6.37
N ARG A 429 0.06 -1.84 6.20
CA ARG A 429 0.11 -0.87 7.32
C ARG A 429 -1.16 -0.80 8.16
N ILE A 430 -2.33 -0.94 7.55
CA ILE A 430 -3.63 -0.80 8.23
C ILE A 430 -4.18 -2.15 8.68
N LEU A 431 -4.04 -3.20 7.88
CA LEU A 431 -4.66 -4.50 8.18
C LEU A 431 -3.69 -5.43 8.88
N LYS A 432 -2.55 -5.72 8.25
CA LYS A 432 -1.59 -6.71 8.76
C LYS A 432 -0.95 -6.27 10.08
N GLU A 433 -0.41 -5.06 10.14
CA GLU A 433 0.20 -4.56 11.37
C GLU A 433 -0.79 -4.41 12.53
N GLU A 434 -2.05 -4.06 12.25
CA GLU A 434 -3.08 -3.93 13.29
C GLU A 434 -3.47 -5.29 13.86
N GLN A 435 -3.58 -6.32 13.01
CA GLN A 435 -3.81 -7.70 13.46
C GLN A 435 -2.62 -8.24 14.26
N GLU A 436 -1.39 -8.04 13.78
CA GLU A 436 -0.17 -8.42 14.51
C GLU A 436 -0.10 -7.74 15.88
N LEU A 437 -0.56 -6.48 15.99
CA LEU A 437 -0.67 -5.80 17.27
C LEU A 437 -1.71 -6.45 18.18
N TYR A 438 -2.91 -6.79 17.68
CA TYR A 438 -3.93 -7.47 18.48
C TYR A 438 -3.45 -8.83 19.00
N GLN A 439 -2.69 -9.57 18.18
CA GLN A 439 -2.06 -10.82 18.58
C GLN A 439 -0.98 -10.59 19.64
N ARG A 440 -0.08 -9.61 19.43
CA ARG A 440 0.99 -9.25 20.38
C ARG A 440 0.45 -8.79 21.73
N GLU A 441 -0.67 -8.06 21.73
CA GLU A 441 -1.34 -7.57 22.94
C GLU A 441 -2.28 -8.61 23.56
N GLY A 442 -2.49 -9.76 22.91
CA GLY A 442 -3.24 -10.89 23.43
C GLY A 442 -4.76 -10.65 23.55
N LEU A 443 -5.34 -9.89 22.62
CA LEU A 443 -6.76 -9.50 22.68
C LEU A 443 -7.73 -10.63 22.28
N GLY A 444 -7.24 -11.66 21.59
CA GLY A 444 -8.06 -12.78 21.11
C GLY A 444 -9.09 -12.37 20.04
N VAL A 445 -8.76 -11.37 19.22
CA VAL A 445 -9.57 -10.94 18.07
C VAL A 445 -9.39 -11.94 16.93
N ASN A 446 -10.48 -12.27 16.23
CA ASN A 446 -10.43 -13.15 15.07
C ASN A 446 -9.60 -12.52 13.94
N GLU A 447 -8.87 -13.36 13.21
CA GLU A 447 -8.15 -12.93 12.02
C GLU A 447 -9.15 -12.44 10.96
N VAL A 448 -8.91 -11.25 10.41
CA VAL A 448 -9.78 -10.67 9.39
C VAL A 448 -9.19 -10.96 8.03
N HIS A 449 -9.91 -11.75 7.24
CA HIS A 449 -9.51 -12.06 5.88
C HIS A 449 -9.65 -10.81 5.00
N TYR A 450 -8.54 -10.36 4.43
CA TYR A 450 -8.52 -9.28 3.46
C TYR A 450 -7.95 -9.77 2.13
N VAL A 451 -8.27 -9.06 1.04
CA VAL A 451 -7.75 -9.39 -0.28
C VAL A 451 -6.34 -8.81 -0.42
N ASP A 452 -5.33 -9.66 -0.32
CA ASP A 452 -3.96 -9.31 -0.70
C ASP A 452 -3.87 -9.20 -2.24
N ASN A 453 -3.02 -8.27 -2.68
CA ASN A 453 -2.76 -8.00 -4.09
C ASN A 453 -1.28 -8.26 -4.47
N GLN A 454 -0.52 -8.94 -3.61
CA GLN A 454 0.83 -9.40 -3.91
C GLN A 454 0.90 -10.23 -5.20
N ASP A 455 -0.12 -11.04 -5.48
CA ASP A 455 -0.23 -11.83 -6.71
C ASP A 455 -0.24 -10.96 -7.99
N CYS A 456 -0.94 -9.83 -7.96
CA CYS A 456 -0.97 -8.87 -9.07
C CYS A 456 0.36 -8.14 -9.21
N ILE A 457 1.04 -7.88 -8.09
CA ILE A 457 2.36 -7.24 -8.08
C ILE A 457 3.42 -8.19 -8.65
N ASP A 458 3.41 -9.46 -8.24
CA ASP A 458 4.33 -10.48 -8.73
C ASP A 458 4.15 -10.71 -10.24
N LEU A 459 2.91 -10.71 -10.73
CA LEU A 459 2.64 -10.77 -12.18
C LEU A 459 3.36 -9.65 -12.95
N VAL A 460 3.46 -8.45 -12.38
CA VAL A 460 4.09 -7.29 -13.04
C VAL A 460 5.61 -7.27 -12.87
N GLU A 461 6.13 -7.51 -11.66
CA GLU A 461 7.53 -7.25 -11.32
C GLU A 461 8.37 -8.44 -10.88
N ALA A 462 7.82 -9.67 -10.83
CA ALA A 462 8.60 -10.85 -10.47
C ALA A 462 9.79 -11.04 -11.41
N LYS A 463 10.92 -11.48 -10.84
CA LYS A 463 12.13 -11.68 -11.63
C LYS A 463 11.94 -12.79 -12.68
N LEU A 464 12.43 -12.58 -13.90
CA LEU A 464 12.40 -13.51 -15.05
C LEU A 464 11.02 -13.82 -15.66
N VAL A 465 9.97 -13.73 -14.86
CA VAL A 465 8.60 -14.06 -15.28
C VAL A 465 7.66 -12.86 -15.29
N GLY A 466 7.95 -11.77 -14.58
CA GLY A 466 7.09 -10.60 -14.52
C GLY A 466 6.99 -9.88 -15.87
N ILE A 467 5.85 -9.21 -16.12
CA ILE A 467 5.59 -8.49 -17.39
C ILE A 467 6.70 -7.47 -17.71
N LEU A 468 7.21 -6.74 -16.71
CA LEU A 468 8.30 -5.78 -16.91
C LEU A 468 9.62 -6.45 -17.33
N ASP A 469 9.92 -7.62 -16.75
CA ASP A 469 11.14 -8.37 -17.10
C ASP A 469 11.03 -8.97 -18.50
N ILE A 470 9.85 -9.49 -18.87
CA ILE A 470 9.57 -9.96 -20.24
C ILE A 470 9.72 -8.81 -21.25
N LEU A 471 9.23 -7.61 -20.91
CA LEU A 471 9.35 -6.43 -21.77
C LEU A 471 10.82 -5.98 -21.94
N ASP A 472 11.64 -6.16 -20.90
CA ASP A 472 13.08 -5.90 -20.94
C ASP A 472 13.85 -6.97 -21.73
N GLU A 473 13.43 -8.23 -21.66
CA GLU A 473 13.96 -9.33 -22.49
C GLU A 473 13.67 -9.09 -23.97
N GLU A 474 12.44 -8.69 -24.31
CA GLU A 474 12.04 -8.39 -25.69
C GLU A 474 12.88 -7.26 -26.31
N ASN A 475 13.14 -6.20 -25.54
CA ASN A 475 13.98 -5.07 -25.98
C ASN A 475 15.44 -5.45 -26.28
N ARG A 476 15.90 -6.60 -25.76
CA ARG A 476 17.27 -7.12 -26.00
C ARG A 476 17.35 -8.04 -27.21
N LEU A 477 16.20 -8.44 -27.79
CA LEU A 477 16.18 -9.28 -28.99
C LEU A 477 16.72 -8.51 -30.20
N PRO A 478 17.32 -9.21 -31.19
CA PRO A 478 17.80 -8.59 -32.43
C PRO A 478 16.69 -7.89 -33.23
N GLN A 479 15.46 -8.41 -33.13
CA GLN A 479 14.25 -7.89 -33.78
C GLN A 479 13.13 -7.82 -32.73
N PRO A 480 13.00 -6.69 -32.00
CA PRO A 480 11.93 -6.52 -31.02
C PRO A 480 10.56 -6.46 -31.69
N SER A 481 9.54 -7.12 -31.11
CA SER A 481 8.15 -7.05 -31.60
C SER A 481 7.15 -6.95 -30.45
N ASP A 482 6.21 -6.00 -30.55
CA ASP A 482 5.12 -5.85 -29.57
C ASP A 482 4.18 -7.08 -29.56
N GLN A 483 3.98 -7.72 -30.73
CA GLN A 483 3.15 -8.93 -30.87
C GLN A 483 3.80 -10.12 -30.17
N HIS A 484 5.10 -10.33 -30.43
CA HIS A 484 5.87 -11.40 -29.79
C HIS A 484 5.92 -11.23 -28.26
N PHE A 485 6.05 -9.98 -27.79
CA PHE A 485 5.93 -9.65 -26.37
C PHE A 485 4.58 -10.09 -25.79
N THR A 486 3.48 -9.72 -26.45
CA THR A 486 2.11 -10.02 -25.98
C THR A 486 1.85 -11.52 -25.91
N ASP A 487 2.24 -12.25 -26.97
CA ASP A 487 2.15 -13.70 -27.02
C ASP A 487 2.99 -14.36 -25.92
N THR A 488 4.20 -13.84 -25.67
CA THR A 488 5.08 -14.36 -24.60
C THR A 488 4.48 -14.15 -23.22
N VAL A 489 3.85 -12.98 -22.97
CA VAL A 489 3.13 -12.69 -21.71
C VAL A 489 1.98 -13.68 -21.50
N HIS A 490 1.12 -13.86 -22.49
CA HIS A 490 0.02 -14.83 -22.41
C HIS A 490 0.54 -16.26 -22.27
N ASN A 491 1.63 -16.61 -22.94
CA ASN A 491 2.21 -17.95 -22.88
C ASN A 491 2.86 -18.29 -21.54
N LYS A 492 3.57 -17.34 -20.92
CA LYS A 492 4.19 -17.53 -19.59
C LYS A 492 3.14 -17.55 -18.47
N HIS A 493 2.00 -16.87 -18.62
CA HIS A 493 0.98 -16.67 -17.58
C HIS A 493 -0.42 -17.22 -17.90
N LYS A 494 -0.52 -18.31 -18.68
CA LYS A 494 -1.81 -18.87 -19.17
C LYS A 494 -2.85 -19.11 -18.08
N ASP A 495 -2.41 -19.62 -16.93
CA ASP A 495 -3.28 -20.04 -15.82
C ASP A 495 -3.44 -18.96 -14.73
N HIS A 496 -2.84 -17.78 -14.91
CA HIS A 496 -2.85 -16.74 -13.90
C HIS A 496 -4.20 -16.02 -13.89
N PHE A 497 -4.99 -16.17 -12.82
CA PHE A 497 -6.37 -15.65 -12.74
C PHE A 497 -6.51 -14.12 -12.87
N ARG A 498 -5.42 -13.37 -12.65
CA ARG A 498 -5.37 -11.91 -12.86
C ARG A 498 -5.17 -11.50 -14.31
N LEU A 499 -4.67 -12.38 -15.17
CA LEU A 499 -4.39 -12.09 -16.57
C LEU A 499 -5.43 -12.75 -17.47
N THR A 500 -6.01 -11.98 -18.38
CA THR A 500 -6.98 -12.50 -19.35
C THR A 500 -6.77 -11.88 -20.73
N VAL A 501 -7.17 -12.60 -21.78
CA VAL A 501 -7.14 -12.09 -23.15
C VAL A 501 -8.29 -11.11 -23.40
N PRO A 502 -8.11 -10.08 -24.24
CA PRO A 502 -9.12 -9.05 -24.51
C PRO A 502 -10.48 -9.59 -24.94
N ARG A 503 -10.50 -10.65 -25.79
CA ARG A 503 -11.73 -11.30 -26.29
C ARG A 503 -12.65 -11.87 -25.20
N LYS A 504 -12.13 -12.17 -24.00
CA LYS A 504 -12.93 -12.66 -22.86
C LYS A 504 -13.65 -11.54 -22.09
N SER A 505 -13.43 -10.27 -22.44
CA SER A 505 -14.05 -9.14 -21.77
C SER A 505 -15.56 -9.06 -22.05
N LYS A 506 -16.31 -8.51 -21.07
CA LYS A 506 -17.74 -8.19 -21.24
C LYS A 506 -17.97 -6.94 -22.10
N LEU A 507 -16.98 -6.05 -22.20
CA LEU A 507 -17.08 -4.79 -22.92
C LEU A 507 -16.78 -4.97 -24.41
N ALA A 508 -17.65 -4.45 -25.27
CA ALA A 508 -17.53 -4.58 -26.72
C ALA A 508 -16.22 -3.97 -27.26
N VAL A 509 -15.81 -2.81 -26.72
CA VAL A 509 -14.58 -2.11 -27.12
C VAL A 509 -13.35 -2.99 -26.93
N HIS A 510 -13.24 -3.68 -25.78
CA HIS A 510 -12.11 -4.58 -25.51
C HIS A 510 -12.12 -5.84 -26.40
N ARG A 511 -13.29 -6.34 -26.80
CA ARG A 511 -13.38 -7.53 -27.68
C ARG A 511 -12.89 -7.27 -29.10
N ASN A 512 -12.83 -6.00 -29.52
CA ASN A 512 -12.31 -5.62 -30.82
C ASN A 512 -10.77 -5.61 -30.86
N VAL A 513 -10.10 -5.62 -29.71
CA VAL A 513 -8.64 -5.73 -29.62
C VAL A 513 -8.23 -7.18 -29.87
N ARG A 514 -7.24 -7.39 -30.73
CA ARG A 514 -6.72 -8.74 -31.04
C ARG A 514 -5.93 -9.28 -29.84
N ASP A 515 -5.87 -10.60 -29.70
CA ASP A 515 -5.21 -11.22 -28.53
C ASP A 515 -3.69 -10.96 -28.50
N ASP A 516 -3.07 -10.73 -29.65
CA ASP A 516 -1.65 -10.38 -29.83
C ASP A 516 -1.37 -8.87 -29.72
N GLU A 517 -2.41 -8.06 -29.52
CA GLU A 517 -2.33 -6.59 -29.44
C GLU A 517 -2.71 -6.05 -28.05
N GLY A 518 -3.08 -6.92 -27.11
CA GLY A 518 -3.47 -6.49 -25.78
C GLY A 518 -3.58 -7.60 -24.74
N PHE A 519 -3.63 -7.18 -23.48
CA PHE A 519 -3.94 -8.03 -22.34
C PHE A 519 -4.78 -7.29 -21.31
N ILE A 520 -5.55 -8.05 -20.51
CA ILE A 520 -6.37 -7.52 -19.43
C ILE A 520 -5.79 -7.96 -18.10
N ILE A 521 -5.50 -7.00 -17.21
CA ILE A 521 -5.08 -7.27 -15.83
C ILE A 521 -6.20 -6.89 -14.88
N ARG A 522 -6.52 -7.78 -13.95
CA ARG A 522 -7.46 -7.55 -12.86
C ARG A 522 -6.78 -6.91 -11.65
N HIS A 523 -6.65 -5.59 -11.67
CA HIS A 523 -6.13 -4.79 -10.56
C HIS A 523 -7.06 -4.82 -9.33
N PHE A 524 -6.61 -4.27 -8.21
CA PHE A 524 -7.48 -4.05 -7.04
C PHE A 524 -8.71 -3.19 -7.38
N ALA A 525 -8.57 -2.26 -8.33
CA ALA A 525 -9.64 -1.34 -8.72
C ALA A 525 -10.58 -1.86 -9.82
N GLY A 526 -10.25 -3.00 -10.43
CA GLY A 526 -11.01 -3.56 -11.54
C GLY A 526 -10.14 -4.10 -12.68
N ALA A 527 -10.79 -4.61 -13.71
CA ALA A 527 -10.12 -5.13 -14.90
C ALA A 527 -9.79 -4.01 -15.88
N VAL A 528 -8.49 -3.85 -16.21
CA VAL A 528 -8.00 -2.85 -17.15
C VAL A 528 -7.42 -3.54 -18.38
N CYS A 529 -7.87 -3.13 -19.56
CA CYS A 529 -7.34 -3.60 -20.85
C CYS A 529 -6.21 -2.68 -21.29
N TYR A 530 -5.02 -3.23 -21.49
CA TYR A 530 -3.84 -2.53 -21.99
C TYR A 530 -3.55 -2.96 -23.43
N GLU A 531 -3.33 -1.98 -24.30
CA GLU A 531 -2.90 -2.19 -25.68
C GLU A 531 -1.38 -2.20 -25.73
N THR A 532 -0.81 -3.30 -26.19
CA THR A 532 0.65 -3.51 -26.19
C THR A 532 1.35 -2.81 -27.34
N THR A 533 0.61 -2.21 -28.27
CA THR A 533 1.16 -1.44 -29.38
C THR A 533 2.13 -0.36 -28.86
N LYS A 534 3.37 -0.39 -29.34
CA LYS A 534 4.49 0.49 -28.96
C LYS A 534 4.95 0.35 -27.51
N PHE A 535 4.60 -0.71 -26.78
CA PHE A 535 5.14 -0.94 -25.43
C PHE A 535 6.66 -1.07 -25.46
N VAL A 536 7.19 -1.83 -26.43
CA VAL A 536 8.63 -2.07 -26.53
C VAL A 536 9.37 -0.78 -26.84
N GLU A 537 8.85 0.02 -27.79
CA GLU A 537 9.38 1.34 -28.13
C GLU A 537 9.35 2.30 -26.92
N LYS A 538 8.23 2.34 -26.18
CA LYS A 538 8.04 3.23 -25.03
C LYS A 538 8.93 2.88 -23.84
N ASN A 539 9.24 1.59 -23.65
CA ASN A 539 10.11 1.14 -22.58
C ASN A 539 11.60 1.40 -22.85
N ASN A 540 11.97 1.73 -24.09
CA ASN A 540 13.35 2.02 -24.47
C ASN A 540 13.69 3.52 -24.30
N ASP A 541 14.34 3.87 -23.19
CA ASP A 541 14.82 5.24 -22.89
C ASP A 541 16.32 5.40 -23.23
N ALA A 542 16.86 4.58 -24.12
CA ALA A 542 18.28 4.62 -24.46
C ALA A 542 18.60 5.88 -25.29
N LEU A 543 19.19 6.88 -24.65
CA LEU A 543 19.87 7.97 -25.36
C LEU A 543 21.19 7.46 -25.93
N HIS A 544 21.43 7.73 -27.21
CA HIS A 544 22.69 7.35 -27.83
C HIS A 544 23.85 8.12 -27.18
N MET A 545 24.94 7.43 -26.84
CA MET A 545 26.06 8.05 -26.11
C MET A 545 26.69 9.21 -26.87
N SER A 546 26.74 9.16 -28.22
CA SER A 546 27.23 10.28 -29.02
C SER A 546 26.36 11.53 -28.88
N LEU A 547 25.04 11.38 -28.74
CA LEU A 547 24.13 12.52 -28.52
C LEU A 547 24.32 13.09 -27.11
N ALA A 548 24.51 12.23 -26.10
CA ALA A 548 24.78 12.69 -24.75
C ALA A 548 26.11 13.46 -24.64
N CYS A 549 27.18 12.95 -25.28
CA CYS A 549 28.47 13.64 -25.35
C CYS A 549 28.35 14.97 -26.11
N LEU A 550 27.65 14.99 -27.26
CA LEU A 550 27.45 16.20 -28.05
C LEU A 550 26.77 17.30 -27.23
N VAL A 551 25.71 16.98 -26.50
CA VAL A 551 25.01 17.97 -25.65
C VAL A 551 25.89 18.45 -24.49
N SER A 552 26.79 17.59 -24.00
CA SER A 552 27.77 17.95 -22.97
C SER A 552 28.87 18.90 -23.50
N GLU A 553 29.07 18.95 -24.82
CA GLU A 553 29.99 19.86 -25.51
C GLU A 553 29.32 21.17 -25.97
N SER A 554 28.05 21.41 -25.57
CA SER A 554 27.32 22.62 -25.91
C SER A 554 28.07 23.90 -25.49
N LYS A 555 28.01 24.93 -26.34
CA LYS A 555 28.51 26.27 -26.04
C LYS A 555 27.67 26.96 -24.95
N ASP A 556 26.42 26.55 -24.79
CA ASP A 556 25.53 27.06 -23.75
C ASP A 556 25.87 26.42 -22.40
N ARG A 557 26.18 27.27 -21.41
CA ARG A 557 26.53 26.82 -20.05
C ARG A 557 25.38 26.11 -19.34
N PHE A 558 24.15 26.61 -19.49
CA PHE A 558 22.98 26.02 -18.85
C PHE A 558 22.70 24.62 -19.39
N ILE A 559 22.79 24.42 -20.71
CA ILE A 559 22.61 23.11 -21.33
C ILE A 559 23.67 22.11 -20.83
N ARG A 560 24.94 22.53 -20.69
CA ARG A 560 25.98 21.66 -20.10
C ARG A 560 25.68 21.28 -18.66
N GLU A 561 25.29 22.23 -17.82
CA GLU A 561 24.94 21.98 -16.40
C GLU A 561 23.81 20.94 -16.26
N LEU A 562 22.87 20.87 -17.21
CA LEU A 562 21.80 19.84 -17.21
C LEU A 562 22.33 18.40 -17.41
N PHE A 563 23.48 18.23 -18.08
CA PHE A 563 24.05 16.93 -18.44
C PHE A 563 25.30 16.54 -17.61
N GLU A 564 26.00 17.50 -17.01
CA GLU A 564 27.21 17.29 -16.19
C GLU A 564 26.97 16.39 -14.95
N ASN A 565 25.80 16.47 -14.32
CA ASN A 565 25.47 15.70 -13.10
C ASN A 565 25.39 14.17 -13.29
N SER A 566 25.55 13.66 -14.52
CA SER A 566 25.52 12.21 -14.80
C SER A 566 26.89 11.52 -14.71
N ASN A 567 28.00 12.26 -14.59
CA ASN A 567 29.35 11.79 -14.92
C ASN A 567 30.33 11.62 -13.73
N ASN A 568 29.85 11.43 -12.50
CA ASN A 568 30.76 11.18 -11.35
C ASN A 568 31.38 9.76 -11.28
N SER A 569 31.27 8.96 -12.33
CA SER A 569 31.98 7.68 -12.46
C SER A 569 33.11 7.78 -13.50
N LYS A 570 34.37 7.70 -13.05
CA LYS A 570 35.61 7.74 -13.86
C LYS A 570 35.77 6.63 -14.92
N ASP A 571 34.75 5.82 -15.19
CA ASP A 571 34.79 4.63 -16.07
C ASP A 571 34.31 4.86 -17.53
N VAL A 572 34.13 6.11 -17.95
CA VAL A 572 33.52 6.46 -19.26
C VAL A 572 34.33 5.96 -20.46
N LYS A 573 35.66 5.77 -20.33
CA LYS A 573 36.51 5.38 -21.47
C LYS A 573 36.38 3.90 -21.91
N GLN A 574 35.72 3.02 -21.14
CA GLN A 574 35.63 1.58 -21.49
C GLN A 574 34.27 1.11 -22.05
N LYS A 575 33.22 1.96 -22.07
CA LYS A 575 31.86 1.58 -22.55
C LYS A 575 31.42 2.24 -23.86
N ALA A 576 32.34 2.87 -24.59
CA ALA A 576 32.06 3.51 -25.88
C ALA A 576 31.86 2.46 -26.99
N GLY A 577 30.68 1.84 -27.12
CA GLY A 577 30.42 0.96 -28.26
C GLY A 577 29.17 0.10 -28.21
N LYS A 578 28.50 -0.03 -27.05
CA LYS A 578 27.18 -0.67 -26.96
C LYS A 578 26.13 0.38 -26.56
N LEU A 579 25.07 0.47 -27.37
CA LEU A 579 23.79 1.02 -26.91
C LEU A 579 23.34 0.14 -25.73
N SER A 580 23.61 0.59 -24.51
CA SER A 580 23.05 -0.05 -23.33
C SER A 580 21.57 0.24 -23.37
N PHE A 581 20.74 -0.78 -23.59
CA PHE A 581 19.31 -0.67 -23.34
C PHE A 581 19.12 -0.18 -21.89
N ILE A 582 18.29 0.84 -21.73
CA ILE A 582 17.93 1.37 -20.42
C ILE A 582 16.42 1.27 -20.30
N SER A 583 15.97 0.35 -19.47
CA SER A 583 14.55 0.09 -19.20
C SER A 583 13.92 1.24 -18.42
N VAL A 584 12.83 1.79 -18.96
CA VAL A 584 11.94 2.71 -18.22
C VAL A 584 11.29 1.97 -17.06
N GLY A 585 10.77 0.76 -17.31
CA GLY A 585 10.08 -0.06 -16.31
C GLY A 585 10.94 -0.38 -15.10
N ASN A 586 12.19 -0.77 -15.30
CA ASN A 586 13.09 -1.09 -14.18
C ASN A 586 13.57 0.15 -13.41
N LYS A 587 13.81 1.28 -14.11
CA LYS A 587 14.04 2.58 -13.45
C LYS A 587 12.85 2.97 -12.57
N PHE A 588 11.63 2.85 -13.12
CA PHE A 588 10.38 3.13 -12.44
C PHE A 588 10.22 2.27 -11.18
N LYS A 589 10.42 0.95 -11.30
CA LYS A 589 10.41 0.00 -10.19
C LYS A 589 11.41 0.38 -9.10
N THR A 590 12.63 0.72 -9.47
CA THR A 590 13.69 1.09 -8.52
C THR A 590 13.34 2.36 -7.74
N GLN A 591 12.88 3.41 -8.44
CA GLN A 591 12.44 4.66 -7.81
C GLN A 591 11.25 4.45 -6.86
N LEU A 592 10.29 3.63 -7.26
CA LEU A 592 9.12 3.30 -6.44
C LEU A 592 9.50 2.53 -5.17
N ASN A 593 10.44 1.59 -5.25
CA ASN A 593 10.91 0.85 -4.07
C ASN A 593 11.60 1.77 -3.06
N ILE A 594 12.43 2.73 -3.52
CA ILE A 594 13.05 3.74 -2.65
C ILE A 594 11.98 4.56 -1.92
N LEU A 595 10.93 4.98 -2.64
CA LEU A 595 9.81 5.71 -2.04
C LEU A 595 9.08 4.84 -0.99
N LEU A 596 8.77 3.59 -1.29
CA LEU A 596 8.07 2.69 -0.37
C LEU A 596 8.90 2.37 0.88
N GLU A 597 10.22 2.17 0.75
CA GLU A 597 11.12 2.01 1.89
C GLU A 597 11.12 3.24 2.80
N LYS A 598 11.10 4.43 2.20
CA LYS A 598 10.96 5.69 2.94
C LYS A 598 9.61 5.80 3.64
N LEU A 599 8.52 5.37 3.03
CA LEU A 599 7.20 5.37 3.66
C LEU A 599 7.14 4.38 4.84
N ARG A 600 7.74 3.19 4.70
CA ARG A 600 7.80 2.16 5.76
C ARG A 600 8.56 2.61 7.00
N SER A 601 9.58 3.47 6.86
CA SER A 601 10.32 4.02 8.00
C SER A 601 9.59 5.15 8.74
N THR A 602 8.43 5.59 8.25
CA THR A 602 7.64 6.68 8.83
C THR A 602 6.30 6.21 9.38
N GLY A 603 5.74 6.94 10.34
CA GLY A 603 4.32 6.78 10.70
C GLY A 603 3.43 7.21 9.55
N SER A 604 2.29 6.56 9.32
CA SER A 604 1.47 6.78 8.12
C SER A 604 0.06 7.25 8.47
N SER A 605 -0.41 8.28 7.79
CA SER A 605 -1.80 8.75 7.83
C SER A 605 -2.37 8.79 6.41
N PHE A 606 -3.63 8.41 6.24
CA PHE A 606 -4.23 8.24 4.90
C PHE A 606 -5.40 9.20 4.68
N ILE A 607 -5.39 9.86 3.52
CA ILE A 607 -6.50 10.66 3.01
C ILE A 607 -6.97 10.02 1.69
N ARG A 608 -8.21 9.51 1.68
CA ARG A 608 -8.86 8.90 0.51
C ARG A 608 -9.80 9.91 -0.13
N CYS A 609 -9.38 10.44 -1.27
CA CYS A 609 -10.14 11.37 -2.08
C CYS A 609 -11.10 10.63 -3.01
N ILE A 610 -12.35 11.07 -3.09
CA ILE A 610 -13.42 10.45 -3.86
C ILE A 610 -13.97 11.45 -4.89
N LYS A 611 -14.11 10.99 -6.13
CA LYS A 611 -14.74 11.71 -7.23
C LYS A 611 -16.24 11.44 -7.22
N PRO A 612 -17.12 12.44 -6.99
CA PRO A 612 -18.55 12.15 -6.80
C PRO A 612 -19.34 11.91 -8.09
N ASN A 613 -18.86 12.42 -9.24
CA ASN A 613 -19.50 12.21 -10.54
C ASN A 613 -18.48 12.37 -11.68
N LEU A 614 -18.73 11.72 -12.82
CA LEU A 614 -17.83 11.79 -13.98
C LEU A 614 -17.84 13.14 -14.69
N LYS A 615 -18.97 13.87 -14.63
CA LYS A 615 -19.18 15.17 -15.28
C LYS A 615 -18.42 16.34 -14.64
N MET A 616 -17.86 16.13 -13.44
CA MET A 616 -17.18 17.14 -12.64
C MET A 616 -18.04 18.35 -12.29
N VAL A 617 -19.31 18.11 -11.96
CA VAL A 617 -20.29 19.15 -11.60
C VAL A 617 -20.60 19.08 -10.11
N SER A 618 -20.79 20.24 -9.48
CA SER A 618 -21.17 20.33 -8.06
C SER A 618 -22.56 19.71 -7.79
N HIS A 619 -22.77 19.25 -6.55
CA HIS A 619 -24.03 18.67 -6.05
C HIS A 619 -24.59 17.45 -6.81
N GLN A 620 -23.82 16.84 -7.71
CA GLN A 620 -24.18 15.59 -8.37
C GLN A 620 -23.47 14.41 -7.70
N PHE A 621 -24.21 13.38 -7.32
CA PHE A 621 -23.72 12.20 -6.62
C PHE A 621 -24.06 10.91 -7.40
N GLU A 622 -23.05 10.23 -7.93
CA GLU A 622 -23.20 8.97 -8.68
C GLU A 622 -22.85 7.78 -7.77
N GLY A 623 -23.88 7.20 -7.13
CA GLY A 623 -23.71 6.21 -6.07
C GLY A 623 -22.92 4.97 -6.47
N ALA A 624 -23.17 4.40 -7.65
CA ALA A 624 -22.44 3.23 -8.14
C ALA A 624 -20.94 3.50 -8.37
N GLN A 625 -20.60 4.68 -8.89
CA GLN A 625 -19.20 5.07 -9.14
C GLN A 625 -18.45 5.31 -7.82
N ILE A 626 -19.10 5.96 -6.86
CA ILE A 626 -18.53 6.19 -5.53
C ILE A 626 -18.36 4.87 -4.77
N LEU A 627 -19.35 3.98 -4.86
CA LEU A 627 -19.26 2.65 -4.25
C LEU A 627 -18.06 1.87 -4.80
N SER A 628 -17.88 1.86 -6.13
CA SER A 628 -16.70 1.26 -6.76
C SER A 628 -15.42 1.86 -6.19
N GLN A 629 -15.30 3.19 -6.10
CA GLN A 629 -14.12 3.83 -5.52
C GLN A 629 -13.87 3.45 -4.05
N LEU A 630 -14.93 3.32 -3.22
CA LEU A 630 -14.82 2.91 -1.82
C LEU A 630 -14.36 1.44 -1.68
N GLN A 631 -14.85 0.55 -2.54
CA GLN A 631 -14.41 -0.84 -2.61
C GLN A 631 -12.93 -0.92 -3.04
N CYS A 632 -12.57 -0.20 -4.10
CA CYS A 632 -11.21 -0.19 -4.66
C CYS A 632 -10.21 0.42 -3.66
N SER A 633 -10.57 1.49 -2.95
CA SER A 633 -9.67 2.08 -1.94
C SER A 633 -9.46 1.22 -0.69
N GLY A 634 -10.13 0.06 -0.60
CA GLY A 634 -10.05 -0.87 0.53
C GLY A 634 -10.84 -0.43 1.75
N MET A 635 -11.73 0.57 1.63
CA MET A 635 -12.46 1.11 2.77
C MET A 635 -13.46 0.11 3.35
N VAL A 636 -14.03 -0.76 2.52
CA VAL A 636 -14.92 -1.84 2.98
C VAL A 636 -14.15 -2.83 3.87
N SER A 637 -12.97 -3.29 3.42
CA SER A 637 -12.13 -4.19 4.22
C SER A 637 -11.63 -3.56 5.52
N VAL A 638 -11.38 -2.25 5.53
CA VAL A 638 -11.08 -1.53 6.78
C VAL A 638 -12.29 -1.52 7.71
N LEU A 639 -13.50 -1.27 7.21
CA LEU A 639 -14.70 -1.30 8.06
C LEU A 639 -14.91 -2.67 8.69
N ASP A 640 -14.73 -3.75 7.93
CA ASP A 640 -14.84 -5.13 8.44
C ASP A 640 -13.81 -5.38 9.55
N LEU A 641 -12.56 -4.93 9.36
CA LEU A 641 -11.52 -5.00 10.40
C LEU A 641 -11.92 -4.21 11.65
N MET A 642 -12.48 -3.01 11.48
CA MET A 642 -12.84 -2.15 12.60
C MET A 642 -14.12 -2.61 13.31
N GLN A 643 -15.03 -3.31 12.63
CA GLN A 643 -16.21 -3.93 13.22
C GLN A 643 -15.82 -5.09 14.16
N GLY A 644 -14.85 -5.90 13.74
CA GLY A 644 -14.29 -6.99 14.54
C GLY A 644 -13.27 -6.53 15.60
N GLY A 645 -12.62 -5.39 15.39
CA GLY A 645 -11.46 -4.91 16.15
C GLY A 645 -11.72 -3.81 17.19
N PHE A 646 -10.64 -3.15 17.61
CA PHE A 646 -10.62 -2.10 18.63
C PHE A 646 -9.77 -0.89 18.17
N PRO A 647 -10.34 0.03 17.36
CA PRO A 647 -9.57 1.11 16.72
C PRO A 647 -8.99 2.14 17.69
N SER A 648 -9.66 2.36 18.81
CA SER A 648 -9.23 3.35 19.81
C SER A 648 -8.36 2.67 20.85
N ARG A 649 -7.19 3.24 21.16
CA ARG A 649 -6.24 2.66 22.12
C ARG A 649 -5.47 3.71 22.89
N ALA A 650 -5.21 3.42 24.16
CA ALA A 650 -4.42 4.29 25.03
C ALA A 650 -3.47 3.48 25.92
N PRO A 651 -2.17 3.82 25.98
CA PRO A 651 -1.24 3.24 26.94
C PRO A 651 -1.69 3.46 28.39
N PHE A 652 -1.42 2.47 29.26
CA PHE A 652 -1.82 2.56 30.68
C PHE A 652 -1.23 3.78 31.40
N HIS A 653 0.00 4.16 31.07
CA HIS A 653 0.68 5.29 31.72
C HIS A 653 0.09 6.64 31.30
N GLU A 654 -0.35 6.78 30.05
CA GLU A 654 -1.01 8.01 29.57
C GLU A 654 -2.35 8.20 30.27
N LEU A 655 -3.17 7.15 30.32
CA LEU A 655 -4.45 7.18 31.06
C LEU A 655 -4.23 7.52 32.53
N TYR A 656 -3.21 6.92 33.16
CA TYR A 656 -2.86 7.22 34.53
C TYR A 656 -2.50 8.72 34.70
N ASN A 657 -1.61 9.25 33.86
CA ASN A 657 -1.19 10.65 33.93
C ASN A 657 -2.34 11.64 33.67
N MET A 658 -3.26 11.29 32.77
CA MET A 658 -4.43 12.12 32.45
C MET A 658 -5.42 12.20 33.60
N TYR A 659 -5.65 11.08 34.29
CA TYR A 659 -6.76 10.99 35.25
C TYR A 659 -6.33 10.98 36.72
N GLN A 660 -5.05 10.84 37.03
CA GLN A 660 -4.56 10.83 38.42
C GLN A 660 -4.96 12.08 39.21
N SER A 661 -5.04 13.25 38.56
CA SER A 661 -5.40 14.52 39.20
C SER A 661 -6.84 14.57 39.70
N TYR A 662 -7.74 13.82 39.05
CA TYR A 662 -9.15 13.74 39.42
C TYR A 662 -9.42 12.65 40.46
N MET A 663 -8.38 11.91 40.88
CA MET A 663 -8.52 10.72 41.71
C MET A 663 -7.93 10.91 43.12
N PRO A 664 -8.53 10.28 44.15
CA PRO A 664 -8.02 10.35 45.51
C PRO A 664 -6.59 9.79 45.66
N PRO A 665 -5.83 10.27 46.66
CA PRO A 665 -4.43 9.86 46.89
C PRO A 665 -4.21 8.35 47.12
N LYS A 666 -5.25 7.62 47.53
CA LYS A 666 -5.18 6.16 47.73
C LYS A 666 -5.16 5.38 46.41
N LEU A 667 -5.76 5.93 45.36
CA LEU A 667 -5.84 5.30 44.02
C LEU A 667 -4.63 5.64 43.15
N THR A 668 -4.06 6.83 43.32
CA THR A 668 -2.83 7.25 42.63
C THR A 668 -1.60 6.44 43.05
N ARG A 669 -1.63 5.73 44.18
CA ARG A 669 -0.55 4.81 44.59
C ARG A 669 -0.53 3.48 43.82
N LEU A 670 -1.52 3.20 42.99
CA LEU A 670 -1.61 1.94 42.25
C LEU A 670 -0.71 1.98 41.01
N ASP A 671 -0.27 0.80 40.57
CA ASP A 671 0.40 0.69 39.28
C ASP A 671 -0.55 1.12 38.14
N PRO A 672 -0.06 1.77 37.07
CA PRO A 672 -0.91 2.32 36.01
C PRO A 672 -1.90 1.32 35.39
N ARG A 673 -1.50 0.04 35.30
CA ARG A 673 -2.36 -1.02 34.75
C ARG A 673 -3.48 -1.38 35.72
N LEU A 674 -3.18 -1.57 36.99
CA LEU A 674 -4.19 -1.86 38.01
C LEU A 674 -5.10 -0.65 38.25
N PHE A 675 -4.55 0.57 38.18
CA PHE A 675 -5.32 1.82 38.22
C PHE A 675 -6.39 1.81 37.12
N CYS A 676 -6.00 1.60 35.85
CA CYS A 676 -6.94 1.54 34.74
C CYS A 676 -7.94 0.39 34.89
N LYS A 677 -7.50 -0.81 35.32
CA LYS A 677 -8.42 -1.94 35.54
C LYS A 677 -9.47 -1.65 36.59
N ALA A 678 -9.06 -1.02 37.69
CA ALA A 678 -9.94 -0.69 38.80
C ALA A 678 -10.93 0.42 38.39
N LEU A 679 -10.45 1.41 37.64
CA LEU A 679 -11.25 2.52 37.11
C LEU A 679 -12.37 2.04 36.18
N PHE A 680 -12.04 1.24 35.18
CA PHE A 680 -12.99 0.75 34.17
C PHE A 680 -14.08 -0.15 34.77
N LYS A 681 -13.72 -0.99 35.74
CA LYS A 681 -14.69 -1.84 36.43
C LYS A 681 -15.62 -1.04 37.34
N ALA A 682 -15.18 0.09 37.88
CA ALA A 682 -16.04 0.95 38.71
C ALA A 682 -17.02 1.78 37.88
N LEU A 683 -16.62 2.16 36.66
CA LEU A 683 -17.50 2.78 35.67
C LEU A 683 -18.58 1.82 35.13
N GLY A 684 -18.44 0.52 35.34
CA GLY A 684 -19.40 -0.46 34.87
C GLY A 684 -19.44 -0.59 33.34
N LEU A 685 -18.36 -0.19 32.65
CA LEU A 685 -18.25 -0.36 31.21
C LEU A 685 -18.35 -1.84 30.84
N ASN A 686 -19.01 -2.14 29.73
CA ASN A 686 -19.19 -3.51 29.29
C ASN A 686 -17.85 -4.13 28.82
N GLU A 687 -17.56 -5.37 29.19
CA GLU A 687 -16.31 -6.07 28.78
C GLU A 687 -16.27 -6.35 27.25
N ASN A 688 -17.36 -6.09 26.54
CA ASN A 688 -17.43 -6.08 25.08
C ASN A 688 -16.96 -4.75 24.46
N ASP A 689 -17.06 -3.63 25.20
CA ASP A 689 -16.76 -2.28 24.70
C ASP A 689 -15.27 -1.93 24.79
N TYR A 690 -14.53 -2.65 25.64
CA TYR A 690 -13.10 -2.47 25.81
C TYR A 690 -12.39 -3.78 26.12
N LYS A 691 -11.11 -3.87 25.78
CA LYS A 691 -10.23 -4.98 26.13
C LYS A 691 -8.93 -4.47 26.73
N PHE A 692 -8.42 -5.20 27.73
CA PHE A 692 -7.10 -4.93 28.29
C PHE A 692 -6.05 -5.73 27.53
N GLY A 693 -5.14 -5.03 26.86
CA GLY A 693 -3.91 -5.62 26.34
C GLY A 693 -2.86 -5.84 27.44
N LEU A 694 -1.65 -6.14 26.99
CA LEU A 694 -0.46 -6.23 27.83
C LEU A 694 0.01 -4.84 28.25
N THR A 695 0.04 -3.89 27.31
CA THR A 695 0.61 -2.54 27.51
C THR A 695 -0.40 -1.40 27.34
N ARG A 696 -1.57 -1.67 26.75
CA ARG A 696 -2.59 -0.67 26.42
C ARG A 696 -4.01 -1.12 26.75
N VAL A 697 -4.92 -0.15 26.85
CA VAL A 697 -6.38 -0.38 26.82
C VAL A 697 -6.86 -0.16 25.39
N PHE A 698 -7.69 -1.07 24.90
CA PHE A 698 -8.30 -1.06 23.58
C PHE A 698 -9.80 -0.83 23.72
N PHE A 699 -10.38 0.00 22.88
CA PHE A 699 -11.78 0.41 22.93
C PHE A 699 -12.43 0.20 21.57
N ARG A 700 -13.71 -0.17 21.62
CA ARG A 700 -14.58 -0.10 20.46
C ARG A 700 -14.75 1.36 20.02
N PRO A 701 -15.14 1.60 18.75
CA PRO A 701 -15.39 2.95 18.25
C PRO A 701 -16.26 3.80 19.18
N GLY A 702 -15.90 5.08 19.35
CA GLY A 702 -16.66 6.04 20.17
C GLY A 702 -16.57 5.84 21.70
N LYS A 703 -16.25 4.63 22.17
CA LYS A 703 -16.23 4.30 23.61
C LYS A 703 -15.14 5.01 24.41
N PHE A 704 -14.01 5.34 23.77
CA PHE A 704 -12.97 6.14 24.42
C PHE A 704 -13.43 7.58 24.71
N ALA A 705 -14.16 8.20 23.77
CA ALA A 705 -14.66 9.56 23.94
C ALA A 705 -15.76 9.62 25.01
N GLU A 706 -16.65 8.63 25.02
CA GLU A 706 -17.65 8.45 26.09
C GLU A 706 -16.97 8.32 27.46
N PHE A 707 -15.92 7.48 27.55
CA PHE A 707 -15.11 7.33 28.75
C PHE A 707 -14.44 8.64 29.20
N ASP A 708 -13.80 9.38 28.29
CA ASP A 708 -13.14 10.66 28.61
C ASP A 708 -14.15 11.73 29.05
N GLN A 709 -15.35 11.76 28.47
CA GLN A 709 -16.44 12.64 28.92
C GLN A 709 -16.93 12.30 30.33
N ILE A 710 -17.14 11.01 30.64
CA ILE A 710 -17.55 10.57 31.98
C ILE A 710 -16.47 10.97 33.01
N MET A 711 -15.19 10.83 32.66
CA MET A 711 -14.09 11.20 33.56
C MET A 711 -13.97 12.71 33.81
N LYS A 712 -14.51 13.54 32.90
CA LYS A 712 -14.57 15.00 33.01
C LYS A 712 -15.89 15.53 33.59
N SER A 713 -16.83 14.64 33.90
CA SER A 713 -18.13 14.98 34.51
C SER A 713 -18.02 15.25 36.02
N ASP A 714 -19.12 15.66 36.65
CA ASP A 714 -19.16 16.29 37.97
C ASP A 714 -18.37 15.56 39.09
N PRO A 715 -17.74 16.29 40.03
CA PRO A 715 -16.97 15.74 41.15
C PRO A 715 -17.73 14.73 42.03
N ASP A 716 -19.04 14.85 42.14
CA ASP A 716 -19.88 13.96 42.94
C ASP A 716 -19.99 12.55 42.33
N HIS A 717 -20.02 12.45 41.00
CA HIS A 717 -20.00 11.18 40.28
C HIS A 717 -18.67 10.44 40.49
N LEU A 718 -17.55 11.19 40.53
CA LEU A 718 -16.22 10.65 40.81
C LEU A 718 -16.13 10.07 42.24
N ALA A 719 -16.76 10.71 43.23
CA ALA A 719 -16.76 10.23 44.61
C ALA A 719 -17.52 8.89 44.77
N GLU A 720 -18.64 8.71 44.08
CA GLU A 720 -19.35 7.43 44.03
C GLU A 720 -18.51 6.34 43.33
N LEU A 721 -17.84 6.73 42.24
CA LEU A 721 -16.95 5.84 41.49
C LEU A 721 -15.84 5.28 42.38
N VAL A 722 -15.17 6.15 43.13
CA VAL A 722 -14.10 5.80 44.08
C VAL A 722 -14.56 4.76 45.10
N LYS A 723 -15.81 4.85 45.60
CA LYS A 723 -16.36 3.86 46.54
C LYS A 723 -16.48 2.48 45.88
N LYS A 724 -16.98 2.42 44.63
CA LYS A 724 -17.05 1.19 43.82
C LYS A 724 -15.66 0.60 43.56
N VAL A 725 -14.68 1.45 43.20
CA VAL A 725 -13.29 1.02 42.97
C VAL A 725 -12.69 0.39 44.23
N ASN A 726 -12.85 1.03 45.40
CA ASN A 726 -12.28 0.53 46.66
C ASN A 726 -12.83 -0.85 47.05
N LYS A 727 -14.15 -1.04 46.94
CA LYS A 727 -14.78 -2.35 47.22
C LYS A 727 -14.21 -3.43 46.31
N TRP A 728 -14.07 -3.13 45.02
CA TRP A 728 -13.49 -4.07 44.06
C TRP A 728 -12.01 -4.37 44.34
N LEU A 729 -11.20 -3.36 44.66
CA LEU A 729 -9.78 -3.53 44.98
C LEU A 729 -9.56 -4.47 46.17
N ILE A 730 -10.38 -4.36 47.22
CA ILE A 730 -10.34 -5.25 48.39
C ILE A 730 -10.62 -6.70 47.96
N HIS A 731 -11.71 -6.93 47.23
CA HIS A 731 -12.06 -8.26 46.72
C HIS A 731 -10.98 -8.84 45.79
N SER A 732 -10.41 -8.01 44.91
CA SER A 732 -9.36 -8.45 43.98
C SER A 732 -8.06 -8.82 44.70
N ARG A 733 -7.65 -8.02 45.70
CA ARG A 733 -6.46 -8.33 46.51
C ARG A 733 -6.66 -9.60 47.33
N TRP A 734 -7.85 -9.79 47.91
CA TRP A 734 -8.19 -11.00 48.65
C TRP A 734 -8.14 -12.25 47.77
N LYS A 735 -8.76 -12.21 46.58
CA LYS A 735 -8.69 -13.31 45.61
C LYS A 735 -7.24 -13.63 45.21
N LYS A 736 -6.39 -12.61 45.01
CA LYS A 736 -4.97 -12.82 44.68
C LYS A 736 -4.26 -13.62 45.77
N VAL A 737 -4.46 -13.28 47.04
CA VAL A 737 -3.88 -14.00 48.18
C VAL A 737 -4.37 -15.45 48.23
N GLN A 738 -5.67 -15.68 48.01
CA GLN A 738 -6.24 -17.03 47.94
C GLN A 738 -5.60 -17.88 46.83
N TRP A 739 -5.42 -17.32 45.62
CA TRP A 739 -4.78 -18.01 44.50
C TRP A 739 -3.29 -18.30 44.75
N CYS A 740 -2.56 -17.37 45.38
CA CYS A 740 -1.18 -17.60 45.80
C CYS A 740 -1.08 -18.76 46.79
N ALA A 741 -1.93 -18.78 47.83
CA ALA A 741 -1.97 -19.87 48.80
C ALA A 741 -2.30 -21.22 48.14
N LEU A 742 -3.32 -21.24 47.26
CA LEU A 742 -3.69 -22.44 46.51
C LEU A 742 -2.55 -22.95 45.62
N SER A 743 -1.80 -22.05 44.99
CA SER A 743 -0.67 -22.39 44.12
C SER A 743 0.45 -23.07 44.90
N VAL A 744 0.77 -22.57 46.10
CA VAL A 744 1.76 -23.20 47.01
C VAL A 744 1.28 -24.58 47.46
N ILE A 745 0.01 -24.73 47.82
CA ILE A 745 -0.58 -26.03 48.21
C ILE A 745 -0.50 -27.02 47.03
N LYS A 746 -0.87 -26.59 45.82
CA LYS A 746 -0.76 -27.41 44.60
C LYS A 746 0.68 -27.83 44.33
N LEU A 747 1.66 -26.94 44.50
CA LEU A 747 3.07 -27.25 44.31
C LEU A 747 3.57 -28.28 45.33
N LYS A 748 3.24 -28.10 46.62
CA LYS A 748 3.54 -29.06 47.69
C LYS A 748 2.99 -30.45 47.34
N ASN A 749 1.71 -30.53 46.97
CA ASN A 749 1.07 -31.80 46.62
C ASN A 749 1.69 -32.44 45.38
N LYS A 750 2.10 -31.63 44.39
CA LYS A 750 2.80 -32.12 43.20
C LYS A 750 4.18 -32.69 43.52
N ILE A 751 4.92 -32.09 44.46
CA ILE A 751 6.22 -32.60 44.92
C ILE A 751 6.03 -33.96 45.62
N LEU A 752 5.07 -34.06 46.54
CA LEU A 752 4.75 -35.32 47.23
C LEU A 752 4.33 -36.43 46.25
N TYR A 753 3.48 -36.09 45.28
CA TYR A 753 3.07 -37.01 44.23
C TYR A 753 4.28 -37.52 43.40
N ARG A 754 5.17 -36.60 42.97
CA ARG A 754 6.38 -36.95 42.21
C ARG A 754 7.34 -37.83 43.00
N ALA A 755 7.51 -37.56 44.29
CA ALA A 755 8.31 -38.40 45.18
C ALA A 755 7.75 -39.82 45.27
N GLY A 756 6.43 -39.97 45.47
CA GLY A 756 5.77 -41.27 45.48
C GLY A 756 5.88 -42.03 44.15
N ALA A 757 5.75 -41.34 43.02
CA ALA A 757 5.95 -41.93 41.69
C ALA A 757 7.40 -42.40 41.48
N CYS A 758 8.40 -41.61 41.91
CA CYS A 758 9.81 -41.97 41.83
C CYS A 758 10.11 -43.27 42.61
N ILE A 759 9.57 -43.40 43.83
CA ILE A 759 9.73 -44.62 44.64
C ILE A 759 9.14 -45.84 43.92
N LYS A 760 7.94 -45.70 43.32
CA LYS A 760 7.31 -46.80 42.54
C LYS A 760 8.18 -47.21 41.35
N MET A 761 8.72 -46.25 40.61
CA MET A 761 9.61 -46.50 39.48
C MET A 761 10.89 -47.20 39.95
N GLN A 762 11.58 -46.66 40.96
CA GLN A 762 12.80 -47.24 41.53
C GLN A 762 12.58 -48.67 42.03
N LYS A 763 11.51 -48.93 42.78
CA LYS A 763 11.14 -50.28 43.24
C LYS A 763 10.95 -51.24 42.07
N THR A 764 10.20 -50.82 41.05
CA THR A 764 9.86 -51.66 39.90
C THR A 764 11.12 -52.00 39.09
N VAL A 765 11.97 -51.02 38.82
CA VAL A 765 13.23 -51.22 38.10
C VAL A 765 14.20 -52.10 38.90
N ARG A 766 14.38 -51.85 40.20
CA ARG A 766 15.21 -52.69 41.07
C ARG A 766 14.73 -54.14 41.09
N MET A 767 13.42 -54.35 41.20
CA MET A 767 12.81 -55.69 41.18
C MET A 767 13.01 -56.38 39.81
N TRP A 768 12.82 -55.65 38.71
CA TRP A 768 13.04 -56.18 37.37
C TRP A 768 14.49 -56.56 37.11
N LEU A 769 15.45 -55.72 37.50
CA LEU A 769 16.89 -56.02 37.39
C LEU A 769 17.28 -57.26 38.20
N CYS A 770 16.78 -57.36 39.44
CA CYS A 770 17.02 -58.53 40.29
C CYS A 770 16.41 -59.80 39.67
N ARG A 771 15.16 -59.73 39.20
CA ARG A 771 14.54 -60.84 38.48
C ARG A 771 15.33 -61.23 37.24
N LYS A 772 15.76 -60.27 36.40
CA LYS A 772 16.55 -60.56 35.19
C LYS A 772 17.86 -61.27 35.51
N LYS A 773 18.56 -60.86 36.58
CA LYS A 773 19.83 -61.47 37.02
C LYS A 773 19.66 -62.89 37.56
N HIS A 774 18.63 -63.14 38.37
CA HIS A 774 18.50 -64.41 39.10
C HIS A 774 17.50 -65.40 38.50
N LYS A 775 16.56 -64.96 37.67
CA LYS A 775 15.53 -65.82 37.07
C LYS A 775 16.08 -66.98 36.23
N PRO A 776 17.12 -66.81 35.40
CA PRO A 776 17.71 -67.94 34.68
C PRO A 776 18.29 -69.02 35.62
N ARG A 777 18.91 -68.62 36.74
CA ARG A 777 19.44 -69.54 37.76
C ARG A 777 18.30 -70.28 38.46
N ILE A 778 17.22 -69.57 38.81
CA ILE A 778 16.03 -70.18 39.44
C ILE A 778 15.35 -71.16 38.47
N ASP A 779 15.08 -70.74 37.24
CA ASP A 779 14.43 -71.59 36.23
C ASP A 779 15.31 -72.81 35.91
N GLY A 780 16.65 -72.64 35.87
CA GLY A 780 17.61 -73.73 35.77
C GLY A 780 17.54 -74.70 36.94
N LEU A 781 17.57 -74.22 38.19
CA LEU A 781 17.42 -75.06 39.39
C LEU A 781 16.09 -75.81 39.40
N VAL A 782 14.99 -75.18 38.97
CA VAL A 782 13.69 -75.84 38.87
C VAL A 782 13.72 -76.99 37.86
N LYS A 783 14.32 -76.77 36.67
CA LYS A 783 14.48 -77.83 35.66
C LYS A 783 15.36 -78.98 36.16
N VAL A 784 16.47 -78.68 36.83
CA VAL A 784 17.38 -79.71 37.36
C VAL A 784 16.70 -80.50 38.49
N ARG A 785 15.94 -79.85 39.39
CA ARG A 785 15.11 -80.55 40.38
C ARG A 785 14.07 -81.47 39.74
N HIS A 786 13.47 -81.05 38.61
CA HIS A 786 12.57 -81.92 37.85
C HIS A 786 13.29 -83.13 37.25
N LEU A 787 14.52 -82.97 36.74
CA LEU A 787 15.33 -84.08 36.25
C LEU A 787 15.71 -85.05 37.38
N GLN A 788 16.09 -84.53 38.55
CA GLN A 788 16.37 -85.36 39.72
C GLN A 788 15.15 -86.21 40.11
N LYS A 789 13.95 -85.60 40.19
CA LYS A 789 12.70 -86.35 40.42
C LYS A 789 12.40 -87.41 39.34
N ARG A 790 12.82 -87.20 38.10
CA ARG A 790 12.69 -88.20 37.03
C ARG A 790 13.73 -89.31 37.18
N MET A 791 14.91 -88.99 37.70
CA MET A 791 15.95 -89.98 37.99
C MET A 791 15.48 -91.01 39.00
N ASP A 792 14.79 -90.57 40.06
CA ASP A 792 14.22 -91.47 41.07
C ASP A 792 13.33 -92.55 40.41
N ARG A 793 12.50 -92.15 39.44
CA ARG A 793 11.68 -93.09 38.64
C ARG A 793 12.50 -93.98 37.71
N PHE A 794 13.57 -93.46 37.11
CA PHE A 794 14.48 -94.27 36.29
C PHE A 794 15.22 -95.31 37.13
N ASN A 795 15.63 -94.96 38.35
CA ASN A 795 16.22 -95.88 39.32
C ASN A 795 15.24 -97.02 39.68
N GLU A 796 13.96 -96.71 39.89
CA GLU A 796 12.91 -97.72 40.11
C GLU A 796 12.78 -98.68 38.90
N VAL A 797 12.76 -98.16 37.67
CA VAL A 797 12.64 -98.98 36.45
C VAL A 797 13.87 -99.87 36.24
N VAL A 798 15.08 -99.33 36.43
CA VAL A 798 16.33 -100.09 36.27
C VAL A 798 16.48 -101.18 37.33
N ALA A 799 15.94 -100.99 38.54
CA ALA A 799 15.93 -102.01 39.57
C ALA A 799 15.16 -103.28 39.16
N GLY A 800 14.15 -103.16 38.28
CA GLY A 800 13.30 -104.24 37.78
C GLY A 800 13.81 -105.00 36.55
N LEU A 801 14.94 -104.61 35.94
CA LEU A 801 15.49 -105.27 34.74
C LEU A 801 16.23 -106.58 35.08
N LYS A 802 16.03 -107.62 34.24
CA LYS A 802 16.66 -108.95 34.41
C LYS A 802 17.98 -109.13 33.65
N GLU A 803 18.17 -108.47 32.50
CA GLU A 803 19.42 -108.45 31.72
C GLU A 803 19.95 -107.01 31.58
N GLY A 804 21.27 -106.81 31.49
CA GLY A 804 21.88 -105.48 31.33
C GLY A 804 21.85 -104.56 32.58
N LYS A 805 21.31 -105.02 33.72
CA LYS A 805 21.11 -104.24 34.95
C LYS A 805 22.37 -103.53 35.47
N LYS A 806 23.52 -104.22 35.47
CA LYS A 806 24.80 -103.64 35.96
C LYS A 806 25.26 -102.45 35.11
N GLU A 807 25.07 -102.52 33.80
CA GLU A 807 25.52 -101.49 32.86
C GLU A 807 24.59 -100.27 32.90
N MET A 808 23.27 -100.47 32.89
CA MET A 808 22.28 -99.40 33.06
C MET A 808 22.37 -98.73 34.43
N SER A 809 22.58 -99.49 35.52
CA SER A 809 22.73 -98.92 36.86
C SER A 809 23.97 -98.03 36.99
N LYS A 810 25.06 -98.37 36.29
CA LYS A 810 26.27 -97.54 36.25
C LYS A 810 26.01 -96.23 35.49
N GLN A 811 25.33 -96.30 34.35
CA GLN A 811 24.96 -95.11 33.57
C GLN A 811 24.03 -94.17 34.36
N VAL A 812 23.07 -94.69 35.12
CA VAL A 812 22.18 -93.86 35.95
C VAL A 812 22.94 -93.20 37.11
N GLN A 813 23.88 -93.91 37.75
CA GLN A 813 24.74 -93.33 38.80
C GLN A 813 25.65 -92.22 38.25
N GLU A 814 26.22 -92.41 37.06
CA GLU A 814 27.00 -91.37 36.36
C GLU A 814 26.13 -90.15 36.01
N LEU A 815 24.89 -90.38 35.55
CA LEU A 815 23.91 -89.32 35.28
C LEU A 815 23.55 -88.55 36.57
N GLU A 816 23.42 -89.25 37.70
CA GLU A 816 23.06 -88.66 39.00
C GLU A 816 24.20 -87.80 39.55
N ALA A 817 25.44 -88.30 39.44
CA ALA A 817 26.63 -87.52 39.77
C ALA A 817 26.74 -86.26 38.88
N ALA A 818 26.46 -86.37 37.58
CA ALA A 818 26.46 -85.24 36.66
C ALA A 818 25.37 -84.20 37.00
N ILE A 819 24.15 -84.64 37.37
CA ILE A 819 23.07 -83.76 37.83
C ILE A 819 23.45 -83.05 39.13
N ASN A 820 24.03 -83.75 40.11
CA ASN A 820 24.45 -83.16 41.38
C ASN A 820 25.59 -82.13 41.18
N ALA A 821 26.55 -82.41 40.28
CA ALA A 821 27.58 -81.46 39.89
C ALA A 821 27.00 -80.20 39.19
N LEU A 822 25.99 -80.38 38.34
CA LEU A 822 25.23 -79.28 37.73
C LEU A 822 24.50 -78.41 38.78
N ILE A 823 23.88 -79.02 39.80
CA ILE A 823 23.25 -78.28 40.91
C ILE A 823 24.29 -77.46 41.66
N ALA A 824 25.45 -78.04 41.98
CA ALA A 824 26.53 -77.36 42.69
C ALA A 824 27.11 -76.18 41.87
N LYS A 825 27.15 -76.29 40.54
CA LYS A 825 27.61 -75.22 39.64
C LYS A 825 26.59 -74.08 39.47
N ILE A 826 25.29 -74.37 39.59
CA ILE A 826 24.23 -73.37 39.45
C ILE A 826 24.00 -72.58 40.76
N LYS A 827 24.10 -73.26 41.92
CA LYS A 827 24.15 -72.62 43.25
C LYS A 827 25.32 -71.64 43.30
#